data_AF-A0A3L8D4C5-F1
#
_entry.id   AF-A0A3L8D4C5-F1
#
_cell.length_a   1.000
_cell.length_b   1.000
_cell.length_c   1.000
_cell.angle_alpha   90.00
_cell.angle_beta   90.00
_cell.angle_gamma   90.00
#
_symmetry.space_group_name_H-M   'P 1'
#
loop_
_entity.id
_entity.type
_entity.pdbx_description
1 polymer ?
#
loop_
_entity_poly.entity_id
_entity_poly.type
_entity_poly.pdbx_seq_one_letter_code
_entity_poly.pdbx_strand_id
1 'polypeptide(L)'
;MLTSVHFCLLLFLATRIIYSQTACSCELPNSDFANGVNFIHYNCNNVTPTTMTYNITAPQDILDVLDPNKRTIFYVFGFMNTPTDSNVKTMIKALCSGNTDNVVLLDWSKYNQHIDYPRVFKNAEKVGSLFARSLQLFKDEGFNTSTIYIIGHSVGAHISGLVGYCTNFTIPRITGLDPANRLWYPFGCYLAPTDASWVDVIHTDSGEWGTPKSMGTADYYANTGTVIQPGCPFNASSVLSIQGTRKPATNGILVEPDGGPATEKCSKARRSFQRAKKKKERTSKEVFEEALRCYREERYLLGKEIETAKRKAWKELLEELEKDPWERPYQIVLNKLTNSKNVCEELSVYRIERILEVLFPQNEDPNVNLLPRAVNVNLLNRAVDDSLLYYDEDANVIVDEENVEKETRMINEEELNIIVKRMMEKGHPAPEPDGVTNVTVGMLAKSAPEIVINMINTCLRECKIPDRWKLAKLVLMKKPGKPDGEPSSYRPLCLLNEIAKLMERVILHRIDTFIEERESKISDSQYGFIKGKSTIDAITTVKKIVQEGTREGKFCLACSIDIKNAFNSIPWKGINRMMRNRGFPKYLIKLIESYLSNCELIWINEEGNVQYYSMEKGVPQGSILGPRLWNLVYESVTNMRLIEEAYLTGYANDTIVMVRAGNLREAKIKLSIVVSSVIRKIRQLGLEIAAHKSEAIVFPPNDYKRWNKKVYIDMDNIRIKCSNVGIKYLGVTIDPFWNFNAHFSTVLNKANAVTYKLVALMKNLKGPSDHKRKLYANTIYAILLYGAPIWSNELEINKHAKKEVRKLQKKLALRIISGYRTVSYEAAEILAELPPVDLTAKKFKRVYDRKKEISRRGNGITERAVNVIKKQEEAALIRSWEERLHGGNLPGERIYLPTTLEHSSSLQQSIDRLTGTRNKEKIKLNEYQQ
;
A
#
# COMPACT_ATOMS: atom_id res chain seq x y z
N MET A 1 -34.28 -1.18 25.91
CA MET A 1 -35.03 -0.86 24.67
C MET A 1 -35.76 0.48 24.70
N LEU A 2 -36.01 1.13 25.86
CA LEU A 2 -36.64 2.46 25.90
C LEU A 2 -35.71 3.65 25.60
N THR A 3 -34.39 3.47 25.57
CA THR A 3 -33.41 4.55 25.34
C THR A 3 -33.11 4.84 23.86
N SER A 4 -33.35 3.90 22.94
CA SER A 4 -33.13 4.13 21.50
C SER A 4 -34.28 4.85 20.81
N VAL A 5 -35.51 4.71 21.31
CA VAL A 5 -36.69 5.33 20.67
C VAL A 5 -36.74 6.84 20.95
N HIS A 6 -36.34 7.28 22.15
CA HIS A 6 -36.21 8.71 22.47
C HIS A 6 -35.06 9.38 21.71
N PHE A 7 -33.95 8.68 21.46
CA PHE A 7 -32.82 9.22 20.69
C PHE A 7 -33.19 9.37 19.21
N CYS A 8 -33.96 8.43 18.65
CA CYS A 8 -34.47 8.53 17.27
C CYS A 8 -35.57 9.59 17.12
N LEU A 9 -36.45 9.79 18.12
CA LEU A 9 -37.45 10.87 18.10
C LEU A 9 -36.83 12.26 18.29
N LEU A 10 -35.79 12.39 19.11
CA LEU A 10 -35.00 13.63 19.24
C LEU A 10 -34.22 13.95 17.96
N LEU A 11 -33.68 12.95 17.26
CA LEU A 11 -33.08 13.14 15.92
C LEU A 11 -34.14 13.49 14.87
N PHE A 12 -35.35 12.93 14.95
CA PHE A 12 -36.43 13.23 14.01
C PHE A 12 -37.03 14.64 14.23
N LEU A 13 -37.10 15.10 15.49
CA LEU A 13 -37.52 16.48 15.83
C LEU A 13 -36.40 17.50 15.59
N ALA A 14 -35.14 17.15 15.85
CA ALA A 14 -33.98 18.00 15.54
C ALA A 14 -33.80 18.20 14.03
N THR A 15 -34.11 17.18 13.22
CA THR A 15 -34.12 17.39 11.76
C THR A 15 -35.21 18.38 11.37
N ARG A 16 -36.46 18.30 11.87
CA ARG A 16 -37.51 19.27 11.47
C ARG A 16 -37.30 20.72 11.95
N ILE A 17 -36.54 20.96 13.02
CA ILE A 17 -36.33 22.31 13.60
C ILE A 17 -35.09 23.04 13.00
N ILE A 18 -34.18 22.36 12.29
CA ILE A 18 -32.96 22.97 11.69
C ILE A 18 -33.20 23.50 10.25
N TYR A 19 -34.46 23.60 9.79
CA TYR A 19 -34.79 23.89 8.39
C TYR A 19 -35.26 25.32 8.07
N SER A 20 -35.18 26.30 8.98
CA SER A 20 -35.21 27.71 8.55
C SER A 20 -33.80 28.14 8.10
N GLN A 21 -33.69 28.88 6.99
CA GLN A 21 -32.52 29.74 6.79
C GLN A 21 -32.48 30.69 7.99
N THR A 22 -31.32 30.80 8.64
CA THR A 22 -31.05 31.91 9.55
C THR A 22 -30.99 33.18 8.71
N ALA A 23 -31.54 34.31 9.20
CA ALA A 23 -31.48 35.57 8.49
C ALA A 23 -30.02 35.91 8.15
N CYS A 24 -29.71 36.00 6.86
CA CYS A 24 -28.38 36.36 6.39
C CYS A 24 -28.09 37.82 6.67
N SER A 25 -26.90 38.11 7.20
CA SER A 25 -26.45 39.48 7.47
C SER A 25 -25.64 40.00 6.29
N CYS A 26 -26.00 41.18 5.80
CA CYS A 26 -25.25 41.94 4.80
C CYS A 26 -24.37 43.04 5.46
N GLU A 27 -24.17 42.97 6.78
CA GLU A 27 -23.31 43.91 7.49
C GLU A 27 -21.87 43.80 7.03
N LEU A 28 -21.22 44.96 6.86
CA LEU A 28 -19.83 45.02 6.44
C LEU A 28 -18.90 44.74 7.64
N PRO A 29 -17.85 43.92 7.46
CA PRO A 29 -16.84 43.71 8.48
C PRO A 29 -15.94 44.95 8.63
N ASN A 30 -15.10 44.96 9.68
CA ASN A 30 -14.15 46.06 9.90
C ASN A 30 -13.09 46.17 8.77
N SER A 31 -12.51 47.36 8.62
CA SER A 31 -11.51 47.68 7.58
C SER A 31 -10.29 46.73 7.60
N ASP A 32 -9.84 46.31 8.78
CA ASP A 32 -8.73 45.36 8.94
C ASP A 32 -9.01 43.98 8.34
N PHE A 33 -10.29 43.55 8.37
CA PHE A 33 -10.71 42.32 7.71
C PHE A 33 -10.72 42.47 6.19
N ALA A 34 -11.17 43.63 5.68
CA ALA A 34 -11.26 43.87 4.25
C ALA A 34 -9.87 43.90 3.56
N ASN A 35 -8.84 44.41 4.25
CA ASN A 35 -7.44 44.43 3.74
C ASN A 35 -6.83 43.06 3.41
N GLY A 36 -7.50 41.97 3.77
CA GLY A 36 -7.07 40.60 3.48
C GLY A 36 -7.72 39.94 2.28
N VAL A 37 -8.55 40.66 1.53
CA VAL A 37 -9.34 40.13 0.42
C VAL A 37 -9.09 40.97 -0.82
N ASN A 38 -8.78 40.32 -1.94
CA ASN A 38 -8.42 41.01 -3.19
C ASN A 38 -9.13 40.42 -4.40
N PHE A 39 -9.36 41.25 -5.42
CA PHE A 39 -9.65 40.79 -6.77
C PHE A 39 -8.36 40.65 -7.57
N ILE A 40 -8.17 39.51 -8.23
CA ILE A 40 -7.04 39.28 -9.13
C ILE A 40 -7.60 39.16 -10.55
N HIS A 41 -7.35 40.16 -11.37
CA HIS A 41 -7.67 40.13 -12.79
C HIS A 41 -6.61 39.33 -13.56
N TYR A 42 -7.06 38.39 -14.40
CA TYR A 42 -6.19 37.60 -15.27
C TYR A 42 -6.27 38.07 -16.71
N ASN A 43 -5.15 38.56 -17.26
CA ASN A 43 -5.07 38.88 -18.68
C ASN A 43 -4.90 37.59 -19.50
N CYS A 44 -5.99 37.15 -20.13
CA CYS A 44 -6.05 35.89 -20.89
C CYS A 44 -5.42 35.97 -22.30
N ASN A 45 -4.71 37.05 -22.65
CA ASN A 45 -4.09 37.24 -23.97
C ASN A 45 -2.72 36.53 -24.16
N ASN A 46 -2.08 36.06 -23.08
CA ASN A 46 -0.72 35.52 -23.10
C ASN A 46 -0.64 34.02 -22.73
N VAL A 47 0.45 33.35 -23.16
CA VAL A 47 0.77 31.94 -22.81
C VAL A 47 1.01 31.77 -21.29
N THR A 48 1.47 32.82 -20.61
CA THR A 48 1.48 33.00 -19.15
C THR A 48 0.66 34.25 -18.81
N PRO A 49 -0.47 34.13 -18.08
CA PRO A 49 -1.32 35.27 -17.76
C PRO A 49 -0.57 36.27 -16.88
N THR A 50 -0.58 37.55 -17.26
CA THR A 50 -0.22 38.63 -16.34
C THR A 50 -1.40 38.88 -15.40
N THR A 51 -1.13 39.01 -14.10
CA THR A 51 -2.14 39.22 -13.06
C THR A 51 -2.01 40.60 -12.44
N MET A 52 -3.11 41.34 -12.35
CA MET A 52 -3.20 42.59 -11.59
C MET A 52 -4.09 42.37 -10.38
N THR A 53 -3.66 42.85 -9.21
CA THR A 53 -4.35 42.65 -7.94
C THR A 53 -4.94 43.97 -7.45
N TYR A 54 -6.21 43.94 -7.05
CA TYR A 54 -6.98 45.08 -6.61
C TYR A 54 -7.57 44.78 -5.23
N ASN A 55 -7.42 45.70 -4.29
CA ASN A 55 -7.95 45.51 -2.94
C ASN A 55 -9.48 45.63 -2.97
N ILE A 56 -10.19 44.75 -2.26
CA ILE A 56 -11.66 44.77 -2.21
C ILE A 56 -12.23 46.08 -1.65
N THR A 57 -11.43 46.84 -0.89
CA THR A 57 -11.81 48.14 -0.29
C THR A 57 -11.81 49.30 -1.28
N ALA A 58 -11.02 49.21 -2.36
CA ALA A 58 -10.97 50.18 -3.45
C ALA A 58 -11.10 49.43 -4.80
N PRO A 59 -12.26 48.80 -5.05
CA PRO A 59 -12.37 47.86 -6.15
C PRO A 59 -12.50 48.56 -7.51
N GLN A 60 -12.87 49.85 -7.57
CA GLN A 60 -13.20 50.58 -8.80
C GLN A 60 -12.07 50.56 -9.84
N ASP A 61 -10.81 50.56 -9.40
CA ASP A 61 -9.62 50.52 -10.25
C ASP A 61 -9.58 49.29 -11.18
N ILE A 62 -10.32 48.22 -10.86
CA ILE A 62 -10.41 47.05 -11.75
C ILE A 62 -11.22 47.36 -13.02
N LEU A 63 -12.16 48.31 -12.98
CA LEU A 63 -13.05 48.60 -14.10
C LEU A 63 -12.26 49.11 -15.32
N ASP A 64 -11.14 49.79 -15.10
CA ASP A 64 -10.25 50.30 -16.15
C ASP A 64 -9.59 49.20 -16.98
N VAL A 65 -9.51 47.97 -16.46
CA VAL A 65 -8.87 46.84 -17.14
C VAL A 65 -9.86 45.79 -17.66
N LEU A 66 -11.15 45.94 -17.39
CA LEU A 66 -12.20 45.04 -17.90
C LEU A 66 -12.63 45.48 -19.29
N ASP A 67 -12.71 44.55 -20.24
CA ASP A 67 -13.28 44.83 -21.56
C ASP A 67 -14.80 44.94 -21.45
N PRO A 68 -15.41 46.11 -21.78
CA PRO A 68 -16.85 46.33 -21.63
C PRO A 68 -17.69 45.47 -22.58
N ASN A 69 -17.09 44.89 -23.63
CA ASN A 69 -17.77 44.01 -24.58
C ASN A 69 -17.77 42.54 -24.14
N LYS A 70 -17.02 42.19 -23.09
CA LYS A 70 -16.93 40.83 -22.58
C LYS A 70 -17.78 40.64 -21.33
N ARG A 71 -18.27 39.42 -21.16
CA ARG A 71 -18.88 38.99 -19.90
C ARG A 71 -17.79 38.88 -18.83
N THR A 72 -18.10 39.26 -17.59
CA THR A 72 -17.14 39.18 -16.47
C THR A 72 -17.45 38.01 -15.56
N ILE A 73 -16.50 37.06 -15.51
CA ILE A 73 -16.56 35.87 -14.67
C ILE A 73 -15.78 36.13 -13.38
N PHE A 74 -16.47 36.07 -12.25
CA PHE A 74 -15.87 36.07 -10.92
C PHE A 74 -15.75 34.63 -10.41
N TYR A 75 -14.53 34.15 -10.18
CA TYR A 75 -14.29 32.82 -9.62
C TYR A 75 -13.91 32.92 -8.13
N VAL A 76 -14.60 32.15 -7.28
CA VAL A 76 -14.40 32.11 -5.83
C VAL A 76 -14.03 30.70 -5.39
N PHE A 77 -12.79 30.50 -4.91
CA PHE A 77 -12.31 29.20 -4.46
C PHE A 77 -12.75 28.86 -3.02
N GLY A 78 -12.54 27.59 -2.63
CA GLY A 78 -13.07 27.00 -1.40
C GLY A 78 -12.11 27.00 -0.19
N PHE A 79 -12.46 26.18 0.79
CA PHE A 79 -11.69 25.97 2.02
C PHE A 79 -10.25 25.52 1.74
N MET A 80 -9.28 26.07 2.47
CA MET A 80 -7.85 25.71 2.36
C MET A 80 -7.25 25.89 0.95
N ASN A 81 -7.81 26.75 0.08
CA ASN A 81 -7.25 27.05 -1.23
C ASN A 81 -6.54 28.39 -1.34
N THR A 82 -5.54 28.47 -2.21
CA THR A 82 -4.83 29.70 -2.63
C THR A 82 -4.90 29.94 -4.14
N PRO A 83 -4.65 31.17 -4.63
CA PRO A 83 -4.48 31.42 -6.06
C PRO A 83 -3.39 30.56 -6.72
N THR A 84 -2.40 30.10 -5.95
CA THR A 84 -1.27 29.33 -6.47
C THR A 84 -1.55 27.84 -6.63
N ASP A 85 -2.66 27.35 -6.06
CA ASP A 85 -3.01 25.93 -6.05
C ASP A 85 -3.33 25.42 -7.46
N SER A 86 -3.02 24.15 -7.70
CA SER A 86 -3.12 23.57 -9.04
C SER A 86 -4.56 23.47 -9.55
N ASN A 87 -5.55 23.24 -8.68
CA ASN A 87 -6.97 23.28 -9.02
C ASN A 87 -7.46 24.68 -9.41
N VAL A 88 -7.04 25.72 -8.68
CA VAL A 88 -7.38 27.12 -8.97
C VAL A 88 -6.73 27.54 -10.29
N LYS A 89 -5.44 27.25 -10.50
CA LYS A 89 -4.75 27.48 -11.77
C LYS A 89 -5.41 26.76 -12.95
N THR A 90 -5.86 25.54 -12.74
CA THR A 90 -6.55 24.76 -13.78
C THR A 90 -7.88 25.40 -14.16
N MET A 91 -8.67 25.84 -13.17
CA MET A 91 -9.92 26.55 -13.42
C MET A 91 -9.68 27.86 -14.17
N ILE A 92 -8.73 28.69 -13.71
CA ILE A 92 -8.40 29.95 -14.37
C ILE A 92 -7.92 29.73 -15.81
N LYS A 93 -7.08 28.71 -16.05
CA LYS A 93 -6.66 28.34 -17.41
C LYS A 93 -7.84 27.94 -18.28
N ALA A 94 -8.82 27.22 -17.73
CA ALA A 94 -10.02 26.82 -18.46
C ALA A 94 -10.92 28.03 -18.77
N LEU A 95 -11.08 28.96 -17.81
CA LEU A 95 -11.86 30.18 -18.00
C LEU A 95 -11.21 31.15 -19.00
N CYS A 96 -9.87 31.23 -19.00
CA CYS A 96 -9.12 32.02 -19.97
C CYS A 96 -9.04 31.36 -21.36
N SER A 97 -9.44 30.10 -21.51
CA SER A 97 -9.33 29.36 -22.77
C SER A 97 -10.22 29.98 -23.84
N GLY A 98 -9.61 30.58 -24.86
CA GLY A 98 -10.33 31.22 -25.98
C GLY A 98 -10.59 32.71 -25.80
N ASN A 99 -10.15 33.32 -24.69
CA ASN A 99 -10.15 34.76 -24.45
C ASN A 99 -11.52 35.45 -24.64
N THR A 100 -12.60 34.76 -24.28
CA THR A 100 -13.99 35.18 -24.53
C THR A 100 -14.60 36.05 -23.43
N ASP A 101 -14.03 36.02 -22.23
CA ASP A 101 -14.60 36.62 -21.03
C ASP A 101 -13.51 37.39 -20.26
N ASN A 102 -13.91 38.39 -19.46
CA ASN A 102 -13.04 38.93 -18.42
C ASN A 102 -13.01 37.92 -17.26
N VAL A 103 -11.83 37.60 -16.73
CA VAL A 103 -11.68 36.60 -15.66
C VAL A 103 -11.08 37.25 -14.42
N VAL A 104 -11.85 37.24 -13.33
CA VAL A 104 -11.46 37.83 -12.03
C VAL A 104 -11.56 36.76 -10.95
N LEU A 105 -10.49 36.56 -10.18
CA LEU A 105 -10.46 35.65 -9.03
C LEU A 105 -10.63 36.44 -7.73
N LEU A 106 -11.50 35.97 -6.84
CA LEU A 106 -11.59 36.50 -5.46
C LEU A 106 -10.59 35.76 -4.56
N ASP A 107 -9.49 36.42 -4.23
CA ASP A 107 -8.51 35.90 -3.28
C ASP A 107 -8.92 36.26 -1.85
N TRP A 108 -9.36 35.24 -1.11
CA TRP A 108 -9.68 35.32 0.32
C TRP A 108 -8.84 34.35 1.16
N SER A 109 -7.68 33.93 0.63
CA SER A 109 -6.81 32.90 1.22
C SER A 109 -6.38 33.22 2.66
N LYS A 110 -6.25 34.49 3.02
CA LYS A 110 -5.95 34.93 4.40
C LYS A 110 -6.97 34.42 5.44
N TYR A 111 -8.21 34.19 5.04
CA TYR A 111 -9.31 33.84 5.96
C TYR A 111 -9.85 32.42 5.80
N ASN A 112 -9.34 31.65 4.84
CA ASN A 112 -9.82 30.30 4.53
C ASN A 112 -8.89 29.15 4.98
N GLN A 113 -7.70 29.48 5.50
CA GLN A 113 -6.64 28.53 5.89
C GLN A 113 -6.60 28.27 7.40
N HIS A 114 -7.74 27.91 8.00
CA HIS A 114 -7.81 27.68 9.45
C HIS A 114 -8.48 26.33 9.75
N ILE A 115 -7.96 25.61 10.75
CA ILE A 115 -8.44 24.26 11.10
C ILE A 115 -9.88 24.26 11.67
N ASP A 116 -10.28 25.38 12.30
CA ASP A 116 -11.64 25.63 12.78
C ASP A 116 -12.57 26.01 11.60
N TYR A 117 -13.30 25.02 11.09
CA TYR A 117 -14.21 25.15 9.95
C TYR A 117 -15.39 26.12 10.19
N PRO A 118 -16.11 26.08 11.35
CA PRO A 118 -17.09 27.10 11.71
C PRO A 118 -16.56 28.54 11.62
N ARG A 119 -15.33 28.78 12.08
CA ARG A 119 -14.69 30.10 11.97
C ARG A 119 -14.47 30.50 10.52
N VAL A 120 -14.04 29.58 9.66
CA VAL A 120 -13.87 29.86 8.22
C VAL A 120 -15.21 30.13 7.54
N PHE A 121 -16.27 29.40 7.87
CA PHE A 121 -17.59 29.66 7.32
C PHE A 121 -18.12 31.04 7.72
N LYS A 122 -17.93 31.45 8.98
CA LYS A 122 -18.29 32.81 9.44
C LYS A 122 -17.45 33.91 8.76
N ASN A 123 -16.18 33.63 8.44
CA ASN A 123 -15.37 34.54 7.64
C ASN A 123 -15.87 34.62 6.19
N ALA A 124 -16.33 33.51 5.61
CA ALA A 124 -16.89 33.47 4.26
C ALA A 124 -18.13 34.37 4.14
N GLU A 125 -18.98 34.44 5.17
CA GLU A 125 -20.11 35.37 5.21
C GLU A 125 -19.65 36.83 5.12
N LYS A 126 -18.62 37.20 5.90
CA LYS A 126 -18.02 38.56 5.85
C LYS A 126 -17.42 38.88 4.47
N VAL A 127 -16.77 37.90 3.84
CA VAL A 127 -16.22 38.03 2.48
C VAL A 127 -17.35 38.24 1.46
N GLY A 128 -18.47 37.54 1.60
CA GLY A 128 -19.64 37.71 0.73
C GLY A 128 -20.24 39.11 0.81
N SER A 129 -20.38 39.68 2.03
CA SER A 129 -20.84 41.07 2.21
C SER A 129 -19.90 42.09 1.58
N LEU A 130 -18.58 41.91 1.72
CA LEU A 130 -17.58 42.77 1.07
C LEU A 130 -17.68 42.70 -0.45
N PHE A 131 -17.79 41.48 -1.00
CA PHE A 131 -17.89 41.29 -2.45
C PHE A 131 -19.20 41.86 -3.01
N ALA A 132 -20.33 41.69 -2.31
CA ALA A 132 -21.59 42.35 -2.67
C ALA A 132 -21.45 43.87 -2.72
N ARG A 133 -20.77 44.46 -1.73
CA ARG A 133 -20.49 45.91 -1.70
C ARG A 133 -19.62 46.35 -2.87
N SER A 134 -18.59 45.58 -3.24
CA SER A 134 -17.77 45.90 -4.42
C SER A 134 -18.58 45.88 -5.72
N LEU A 135 -19.47 44.89 -5.90
CA LEU A 135 -20.35 44.84 -7.07
C LEU A 135 -21.36 46.00 -7.09
N GLN A 136 -21.81 46.47 -5.94
CA GLN A 136 -22.64 47.67 -5.85
C GLN A 136 -21.86 48.90 -6.32
N LEU A 137 -20.62 49.07 -5.86
CA LEU A 137 -19.75 50.16 -6.31
C LEU A 137 -19.51 50.09 -7.84
N PHE A 138 -19.32 48.89 -8.41
CA PHE A 138 -19.19 48.73 -9.86
C PHE A 138 -20.44 49.21 -10.59
N LYS A 139 -21.63 48.83 -10.12
CA LYS A 139 -22.89 49.29 -10.70
C LYS A 139 -23.02 50.80 -10.63
N ASP A 140 -22.66 51.40 -9.49
CA ASP A 140 -22.74 52.84 -9.28
C ASP A 140 -21.78 53.61 -10.22
N GLU A 141 -20.64 53.01 -10.59
CA GLU A 141 -19.68 53.49 -11.60
C GLU A 141 -20.06 53.11 -13.06
N GLY A 142 -21.27 52.59 -13.29
CA GLY A 142 -21.79 52.31 -14.63
C GLY A 142 -21.40 50.94 -15.22
N PHE A 143 -20.83 50.02 -14.44
CA PHE A 143 -20.56 48.66 -14.89
C PHE A 143 -21.84 47.92 -15.27
N ASN A 144 -21.86 47.25 -16.43
CA ASN A 144 -23.02 46.52 -16.91
C ASN A 144 -23.22 45.21 -16.10
N THR A 145 -24.07 45.28 -15.08
CA THR A 145 -24.38 44.14 -14.18
C THR A 145 -25.02 42.94 -14.88
N SER A 146 -25.61 43.14 -16.07
CA SER A 146 -26.19 42.04 -16.88
C SER A 146 -25.13 41.09 -17.45
N THR A 147 -23.85 41.46 -17.32
CA THR A 147 -22.70 40.68 -17.80
C THR A 147 -22.01 39.89 -16.68
N ILE A 148 -22.56 39.89 -15.46
CA ILE A 148 -21.95 39.20 -14.32
C ILE A 148 -22.23 37.69 -14.38
N TYR A 149 -21.18 36.89 -14.19
CA TYR A 149 -21.29 35.46 -13.93
C TYR A 149 -20.37 35.07 -12.76
N ILE A 150 -20.93 34.52 -11.69
CA ILE A 150 -20.16 34.08 -10.52
C ILE A 150 -20.05 32.56 -10.49
N ILE A 151 -18.84 32.03 -10.31
CA ILE A 151 -18.57 30.61 -10.15
C ILE A 151 -17.92 30.40 -8.78
N GLY A 152 -18.59 29.67 -7.89
CA GLY A 152 -18.09 29.39 -6.54
C GLY A 152 -17.82 27.90 -6.33
N HIS A 153 -16.66 27.55 -5.78
CA HIS A 153 -16.31 26.16 -5.43
C HIS A 153 -16.38 25.93 -3.92
N SER A 154 -17.01 24.83 -3.47
CA SER A 154 -17.10 24.47 -2.05
C SER A 154 -17.69 25.63 -1.23
N VAL A 155 -17.01 26.11 -0.18
CA VAL A 155 -17.43 27.29 0.60
C VAL A 155 -17.61 28.54 -0.28
N GLY A 156 -16.85 28.67 -1.37
CA GLY A 156 -17.00 29.76 -2.34
C GLY A 156 -18.35 29.80 -3.04
N ALA A 157 -19.06 28.67 -3.14
CA ALA A 157 -20.44 28.63 -3.64
C ALA A 157 -21.41 29.36 -2.70
N HIS A 158 -21.19 29.26 -1.39
CA HIS A 158 -22.02 29.97 -0.40
C HIS A 158 -21.66 31.46 -0.31
N ILE A 159 -20.38 31.82 -0.48
CA ILE A 159 -19.97 33.22 -0.68
C ILE A 159 -20.73 33.81 -1.88
N SER A 160 -20.75 33.09 -3.00
CA SER A 160 -21.45 33.52 -4.22
C SER A 160 -22.95 33.72 -4.01
N GLY A 161 -23.60 32.82 -3.26
CA GLY A 161 -25.01 32.97 -2.89
C GLY A 161 -25.28 34.19 -2.02
N LEU A 162 -24.44 34.42 -1.01
CA LEU A 162 -24.56 35.60 -0.14
C LEU A 162 -24.36 36.91 -0.92
N VAL A 163 -23.50 36.92 -1.93
CA VAL A 163 -23.32 38.07 -2.82
C VAL A 163 -24.64 38.39 -3.53
N GLY A 164 -25.27 37.38 -4.14
CA GLY A 164 -26.57 37.53 -4.79
C GLY A 164 -27.68 37.99 -3.85
N TYR A 165 -27.67 37.50 -2.61
CA TYR A 165 -28.62 37.92 -1.58
C TYR A 165 -28.43 39.38 -1.13
N CYS A 166 -27.19 39.86 -1.05
CA CYS A 166 -26.85 41.19 -0.50
C CYS A 166 -26.77 42.31 -1.56
N THR A 167 -26.75 42.01 -2.85
CA THR A 167 -26.78 43.03 -3.91
C THR A 167 -28.19 43.56 -4.17
N ASN A 168 -28.33 44.85 -4.49
CA ASN A 168 -29.63 45.46 -4.81
C ASN A 168 -30.09 45.26 -6.27
N PHE A 169 -29.43 44.37 -7.00
CA PHE A 169 -29.73 44.01 -8.37
C PHE A 169 -29.60 42.50 -8.53
N THR A 170 -30.30 41.94 -9.51
CA THR A 170 -30.28 40.50 -9.74
C THR A 170 -29.01 40.09 -10.50
N ILE A 171 -28.27 39.15 -9.94
CA ILE A 171 -27.12 38.53 -10.62
C ILE A 171 -27.65 37.61 -11.73
N PRO A 172 -27.17 37.72 -12.99
CA PRO A 172 -27.69 36.90 -14.08
C PRO A 172 -27.48 35.41 -13.90
N ARG A 173 -26.30 35.00 -13.40
CA ARG A 173 -25.96 33.59 -13.24
C ARG A 173 -24.98 33.33 -12.10
N ILE A 174 -25.26 32.30 -11.31
CA ILE A 174 -24.32 31.70 -10.35
C ILE A 174 -24.16 30.21 -10.64
N THR A 175 -22.93 29.73 -10.71
CA THR A 175 -22.62 28.28 -10.73
C THR A 175 -21.97 27.85 -9.42
N GLY A 176 -22.64 26.95 -8.69
CA GLY A 176 -22.08 26.30 -7.50
C GLY A 176 -21.38 24.99 -7.86
N LEU A 177 -20.06 24.95 -7.75
CA LEU A 177 -19.26 23.74 -7.92
C LEU A 177 -19.09 23.06 -6.58
N ASP A 178 -19.80 21.95 -6.40
CA ASP A 178 -19.76 21.09 -5.22
C ASP A 178 -19.91 21.85 -3.88
N PRO A 179 -21.04 22.54 -3.64
CA PRO A 179 -21.21 23.40 -2.48
C PRO A 179 -21.04 22.62 -1.17
N ALA A 180 -20.43 23.24 -0.17
CA ALA A 180 -20.08 22.57 1.07
C ALA A 180 -21.32 22.07 1.86
N ASN A 181 -21.18 20.93 2.55
CA ASN A 181 -22.30 20.31 3.25
C ASN A 181 -22.68 21.06 4.54
N ARG A 182 -23.98 21.34 4.70
CA ARG A 182 -24.57 21.98 5.90
C ARG A 182 -24.38 21.17 7.18
N LEU A 183 -24.08 19.87 7.08
CA LEU A 183 -23.76 19.01 8.23
C LEU A 183 -22.56 19.52 9.04
N TRP A 184 -21.57 20.14 8.38
CA TRP A 184 -20.36 20.65 9.04
C TRP A 184 -20.57 22.02 9.70
N TYR A 185 -21.65 22.74 9.35
CA TYR A 185 -22.00 24.05 9.93
C TYR A 185 -23.52 24.33 9.84
N PRO A 186 -24.38 23.78 10.69
CA PRO A 186 -25.84 23.79 10.47
C PRO A 186 -26.52 25.18 10.37
N PHE A 187 -25.90 26.24 10.90
CA PHE A 187 -26.48 27.58 10.99
C PHE A 187 -25.64 28.60 10.21
N GLY A 188 -26.13 29.16 9.11
CA GLY A 188 -25.38 30.14 8.31
C GLY A 188 -26.04 30.43 6.97
N CYS A 189 -25.38 31.25 6.15
CA CYS A 189 -25.81 31.61 4.82
C CYS A 189 -25.39 30.58 3.77
N TYR A 190 -26.38 30.05 3.07
CA TYR A 190 -26.21 29.00 2.08
C TYR A 190 -26.78 29.44 0.75
N LEU A 191 -26.08 29.07 -0.33
CA LEU A 191 -26.53 29.28 -1.70
C LEU A 191 -27.99 28.79 -1.88
N ALA A 192 -28.82 29.64 -2.46
CA ALA A 192 -30.23 29.37 -2.71
C ALA A 192 -30.58 29.58 -4.19
N PRO A 193 -31.64 28.93 -4.71
CA PRO A 193 -32.09 29.11 -6.09
C PRO A 193 -32.50 30.56 -6.44
N THR A 194 -32.75 31.39 -5.42
CA THR A 194 -33.19 32.78 -5.53
C THR A 194 -32.04 33.80 -5.58
N ASP A 195 -30.79 33.37 -5.36
CA ASP A 195 -29.64 34.29 -5.27
C ASP A 195 -29.20 34.85 -6.64
N ALA A 196 -29.76 34.33 -7.75
CA ALA A 196 -29.53 34.82 -9.10
C ALA A 196 -30.75 34.55 -9.99
N SER A 197 -30.79 35.14 -11.19
CA SER A 197 -31.78 34.78 -12.21
C SER A 197 -31.69 33.30 -12.61
N TRP A 198 -30.48 32.73 -12.55
CA TRP A 198 -30.24 31.31 -12.77
C TRP A 198 -29.11 30.79 -11.89
N VAL A 199 -29.41 29.81 -11.04
CA VAL A 199 -28.41 29.12 -10.21
C VAL A 199 -28.28 27.68 -10.72
N ASP A 200 -27.12 27.30 -11.24
CA ASP A 200 -26.81 25.91 -11.56
C ASP A 200 -25.78 25.32 -10.60
N VAL A 201 -26.03 24.12 -10.10
CA VAL A 201 -25.16 23.45 -9.14
C VAL A 201 -24.65 22.15 -9.75
N ILE A 202 -23.34 21.91 -9.67
CA ILE A 202 -22.72 20.66 -10.11
C ILE A 202 -22.23 19.93 -8.87
N HIS A 203 -22.82 18.77 -8.58
CA HIS A 203 -22.46 17.90 -7.46
C HIS A 203 -21.45 16.85 -7.92
N THR A 204 -20.29 16.82 -7.26
CA THR A 204 -19.22 15.85 -7.51
C THR A 204 -18.86 15.02 -6.27
N ASP A 205 -19.24 15.49 -5.08
CA ASP A 205 -19.09 14.81 -3.79
C ASP A 205 -20.33 15.01 -2.89
N SER A 206 -21.53 14.71 -3.41
CA SER A 206 -22.76 14.74 -2.64
C SER A 206 -22.77 13.63 -1.57
N GLY A 207 -22.47 13.98 -0.32
CA GLY A 207 -22.66 13.08 0.84
C GLY A 207 -21.48 12.92 1.80
N GLU A 208 -20.24 13.21 1.40
CA GLU A 208 -19.10 13.29 2.32
C GLU A 208 -18.79 14.75 2.69
N TRP A 209 -18.27 15.55 1.75
CA TRP A 209 -17.93 16.96 1.99
C TRP A 209 -18.85 17.94 1.27
N GLY A 210 -19.35 17.57 0.08
CA GLY A 210 -20.37 18.30 -0.66
C GLY A 210 -21.79 18.00 -0.16
N THR A 211 -22.67 18.98 -0.31
CA THR A 211 -24.08 18.87 0.09
C THR A 211 -24.84 17.90 -0.84
N PRO A 212 -25.63 16.95 -0.30
CA PRO A 212 -26.54 16.16 -1.13
C PRO A 212 -27.87 16.88 -1.41
N LYS A 213 -28.04 18.10 -0.90
CA LYS A 213 -29.27 18.87 -1.05
C LYS A 213 -29.26 19.62 -2.40
N SER A 214 -30.38 19.60 -3.10
CA SER A 214 -30.63 20.49 -4.24
C SER A 214 -30.61 21.94 -3.78
N MET A 215 -29.79 22.78 -4.42
CA MET A 215 -29.59 24.19 -4.03
C MET A 215 -29.70 25.17 -5.20
N GLY A 216 -29.76 24.68 -6.44
CA GLY A 216 -29.88 25.52 -7.63
C GLY A 216 -31.31 25.58 -8.19
N THR A 217 -31.50 26.46 -9.16
CA THR A 217 -32.58 26.36 -10.14
C THR A 217 -32.46 25.08 -10.96
N ALA A 218 -31.22 24.61 -11.18
CA ALA A 218 -30.92 23.31 -11.75
C ALA A 218 -29.71 22.66 -11.06
N ASP A 219 -29.83 21.38 -10.70
CA ASP A 219 -28.76 20.61 -10.06
C ASP A 219 -28.32 19.45 -10.98
N TYR A 220 -27.02 19.31 -11.17
CA TYR A 220 -26.38 18.29 -12.00
C TYR A 220 -25.52 17.39 -11.13
N TYR A 221 -25.93 16.13 -10.97
CA TYR A 221 -25.18 15.13 -10.20
C TYR A 221 -24.21 14.38 -11.11
N ALA A 222 -23.00 14.93 -11.26
CA ALA A 222 -21.98 14.34 -12.11
C ALA A 222 -21.63 12.94 -11.60
N ASN A 223 -21.81 11.94 -12.45
CA ASN A 223 -21.59 10.52 -12.11
C ASN A 223 -22.29 10.10 -10.81
N THR A 224 -23.57 10.43 -10.67
CA THR A 224 -24.40 10.18 -9.48
C THR A 224 -24.03 10.99 -8.23
N GLY A 225 -23.12 11.96 -8.35
CA GLY A 225 -22.68 12.81 -7.25
C GLY A 225 -21.75 12.12 -6.24
N THR A 226 -21.25 10.93 -6.55
CA THR A 226 -20.36 10.19 -5.62
C THR A 226 -18.94 10.75 -5.59
N VAL A 227 -18.33 10.82 -4.40
CA VAL A 227 -16.94 11.24 -4.12
C VAL A 227 -15.94 10.81 -5.20
N ILE A 228 -16.06 9.58 -5.68
CA ILE A 228 -15.17 8.99 -6.67
C ILE A 228 -15.66 9.35 -8.07
N GLN A 229 -15.21 10.51 -8.56
CA GLN A 229 -15.45 10.92 -9.93
C GLN A 229 -14.52 10.15 -10.90
N PRO A 230 -15.03 9.63 -12.03
CA PRO A 230 -14.22 8.96 -13.04
C PRO A 230 -13.08 9.86 -13.53
N GLY A 231 -11.84 9.45 -13.25
CA GLY A 231 -10.62 10.14 -13.70
C GLY A 231 -9.86 10.87 -12.60
N CYS A 232 -10.43 10.96 -11.41
CA CYS A 232 -9.77 11.55 -10.25
C CYS A 232 -8.98 10.49 -9.46
N PRO A 233 -7.72 10.77 -9.05
CA PRO A 233 -6.95 9.87 -8.18
C PRO A 233 -7.53 9.83 -6.76
N PHE A 234 -7.45 8.68 -6.09
CA PHE A 234 -7.90 8.53 -4.70
C PHE A 234 -6.81 9.00 -3.74
N ASN A 235 -6.92 10.23 -3.21
CA ASN A 235 -6.05 10.72 -2.14
C ASN A 235 -6.90 11.51 -1.13
N ALA A 236 -6.70 11.29 0.18
CA ALA A 236 -7.43 12.03 1.21
C ALA A 236 -7.14 13.56 1.21
N SER A 237 -6.10 13.98 0.48
CA SER A 237 -5.74 15.38 0.24
C SER A 237 -6.38 15.98 -1.02
N SER A 238 -6.99 15.17 -1.89
CA SER A 238 -7.49 15.60 -3.22
C SER A 238 -8.98 15.94 -3.26
N VAL A 239 -9.68 15.86 -2.12
CA VAL A 239 -11.09 16.22 -1.97
C VAL A 239 -11.33 17.72 -2.29
N LEU A 240 -10.29 18.55 -2.27
CA LEU A 240 -10.35 19.98 -2.57
C LEU A 240 -10.01 20.33 -4.03
N SER A 241 -9.76 19.36 -4.92
CA SER A 241 -9.18 19.63 -6.25
C SER A 241 -10.17 19.48 -7.43
N ILE A 242 -10.43 20.59 -8.15
CA ILE A 242 -11.11 20.62 -9.46
C ILE A 242 -10.16 20.17 -10.59
N GLN A 243 -9.45 19.07 -10.40
CA GLN A 243 -8.56 18.52 -11.42
C GLN A 243 -9.27 17.44 -12.23
N GLY A 244 -9.98 17.86 -13.26
CA GLY A 244 -10.21 17.03 -14.44
C GLY A 244 -9.03 17.16 -15.40
N THR A 245 -8.13 16.16 -15.43
CA THR A 245 -7.48 15.60 -16.63
C THR A 245 -6.27 14.71 -16.27
N ARG A 246 -6.54 13.43 -16.07
CA ARG A 246 -6.09 12.37 -17.00
C ARG A 246 -7.24 11.37 -17.07
N LYS A 247 -7.51 10.83 -18.26
CA LYS A 247 -8.55 9.82 -18.48
C LYS A 247 -8.53 8.80 -17.31
N PRO A 248 -9.66 8.45 -16.69
CA PRO A 248 -9.69 7.18 -16.00
C PRO A 248 -9.40 6.15 -17.08
N ALA A 249 -8.28 5.46 -16.96
CA ALA A 249 -8.25 4.08 -17.39
C ALA A 249 -9.36 3.39 -16.59
N THR A 250 -10.57 3.37 -17.16
CA THR A 250 -11.41 2.21 -16.97
C THR A 250 -10.48 1.05 -17.29
N ASN A 251 -10.19 0.19 -16.32
CA ASN A 251 -9.69 -1.16 -16.62
C ASN A 251 -10.81 -2.01 -17.27
N GLY A 252 -11.66 -1.38 -18.10
CA GLY A 252 -12.19 -2.03 -19.28
C GLY A 252 -11.10 -1.83 -20.32
N ILE A 253 -10.51 -2.93 -20.77
CA ILE A 253 -9.43 -2.99 -21.74
C ILE A 253 -9.53 -1.81 -22.70
N LEU A 254 -8.58 -0.89 -22.58
CA LEU A 254 -8.44 0.21 -23.51
C LEU A 254 -8.00 -0.40 -24.83
N VAL A 255 -8.99 -0.79 -25.64
CA VAL A 255 -8.82 -0.71 -27.08
C VAL A 255 -8.92 0.77 -27.35
N GLU A 256 -7.78 1.44 -27.51
CA GLU A 256 -7.82 2.59 -28.41
C GLU A 256 -8.27 2.01 -29.75
N PRO A 257 -9.45 2.39 -30.28
CA PRO A 257 -9.70 2.04 -31.66
C PRO A 257 -8.57 2.73 -32.43
N ASP A 258 -7.69 1.94 -33.06
CA ASP A 258 -6.79 2.44 -34.10
C ASP A 258 -7.57 3.48 -34.88
N GLY A 259 -7.07 4.71 -34.99
CA GLY A 259 -7.80 5.92 -35.41
C GLY A 259 -8.56 5.75 -36.73
N GLY A 260 -9.67 5.03 -36.65
CA GLY A 260 -10.20 4.30 -37.78
C GLY A 260 -11.23 5.10 -38.54
N PRO A 261 -11.71 4.57 -39.68
CA PRO A 261 -12.60 5.28 -40.58
C PRO A 261 -13.83 5.87 -39.89
N ALA A 262 -14.42 5.19 -38.90
CA ALA A 262 -15.61 5.67 -38.19
C ALA A 262 -15.36 6.84 -37.22
N THR A 263 -14.20 6.86 -36.54
CA THR A 263 -13.83 7.97 -35.65
C THR A 263 -13.61 9.25 -36.46
N GLU A 264 -13.02 9.12 -37.65
CA GLU A 264 -12.80 10.22 -38.58
C GLU A 264 -14.13 10.72 -39.20
N LYS A 265 -15.01 9.80 -39.64
CA LYS A 265 -16.35 10.12 -40.16
C LYS A 265 -17.21 10.84 -39.14
N CYS A 266 -17.30 10.34 -37.90
CA CYS A 266 -18.05 11.01 -36.83
C CYS A 266 -17.48 12.39 -36.50
N SER A 267 -16.15 12.55 -36.55
CA SER A 267 -15.50 13.85 -36.35
C SER A 267 -15.79 14.84 -37.49
N LYS A 268 -15.80 14.37 -38.74
CA LYS A 268 -16.20 15.17 -39.92
C LYS A 268 -17.67 15.60 -39.83
N ALA A 269 -18.59 14.66 -39.54
CA ALA A 269 -20.01 14.95 -39.37
C ALA A 269 -20.27 15.94 -38.21
N ARG A 270 -19.56 15.80 -37.09
CA ARG A 270 -19.60 16.77 -35.98
C ARG A 270 -19.17 18.17 -36.41
N ARG A 271 -18.06 18.29 -37.16
CA ARG A 271 -17.58 19.59 -37.67
C ARG A 271 -18.58 20.22 -38.63
N SER A 272 -19.18 19.44 -39.52
CA SER A 272 -20.22 19.91 -40.44
C SER A 272 -21.46 20.40 -39.70
N PHE A 273 -21.95 19.66 -38.71
CA PHE A 273 -23.05 20.09 -37.84
C PHE A 273 -22.70 21.37 -37.06
N GLN A 274 -21.50 21.47 -36.49
CA GLN A 274 -21.05 22.66 -35.77
C GLN A 274 -20.97 23.90 -36.68
N ARG A 275 -20.54 23.74 -37.95
CA ARG A 275 -20.54 24.82 -38.94
C ARG A 275 -21.96 25.29 -39.29
N ALA A 276 -22.88 24.35 -39.55
CA ALA A 276 -24.28 24.67 -39.81
C ALA A 276 -24.94 25.37 -38.60
N LYS A 277 -24.63 24.91 -37.38
CA LYS A 277 -25.09 25.53 -36.12
C LYS A 277 -24.57 26.96 -35.92
N LYS A 278 -23.32 27.23 -36.32
CA LYS A 278 -22.70 28.58 -36.19
C LYS A 278 -23.26 29.58 -37.20
N LYS A 279 -23.79 29.11 -38.35
CA LYS A 279 -24.40 29.93 -39.40
C LYS A 279 -25.92 29.84 -39.42
N LYS A 280 -26.57 29.62 -38.27
CA LYS A 280 -27.99 29.27 -38.17
C LYS A 280 -28.94 30.26 -38.87
N GLU A 281 -28.58 31.54 -38.94
CA GLU A 281 -29.36 32.60 -39.62
C GLU A 281 -29.19 32.64 -41.15
N ARG A 282 -28.13 32.00 -41.69
CA ARG A 282 -27.80 31.96 -43.14
C ARG A 282 -27.88 30.56 -43.74
N THR A 283 -28.26 29.55 -42.95
CA THR A 283 -28.31 28.14 -43.36
C THR A 283 -29.76 27.72 -43.45
N SER A 284 -30.18 27.12 -44.58
CA SER A 284 -31.56 26.63 -44.71
C SER A 284 -31.86 25.57 -43.63
N LYS A 285 -33.13 25.51 -43.20
CA LYS A 285 -33.59 24.59 -42.18
C LYS A 285 -33.26 23.12 -42.54
N GLU A 286 -33.40 22.77 -43.81
CA GLU A 286 -33.08 21.46 -44.37
C GLU A 286 -31.60 21.09 -44.22
N VAL A 287 -30.68 22.02 -44.50
CA VAL A 287 -29.23 21.77 -44.38
C VAL A 287 -28.80 21.61 -42.92
N PHE A 288 -29.43 22.33 -42.00
CA PHE A 288 -29.19 22.17 -40.57
C PHE A 288 -29.70 20.81 -40.04
N GLU A 289 -30.91 20.42 -40.42
CA GLU A 289 -31.51 19.15 -40.02
C GLU A 289 -30.74 17.95 -40.59
N GLU A 290 -30.27 18.04 -41.84
CA GLU A 290 -29.44 17.01 -42.48
C GLU A 290 -28.09 16.84 -41.77
N ALA A 291 -27.40 17.95 -41.46
CA ALA A 291 -26.12 17.90 -40.76
C ALA A 291 -26.26 17.33 -39.32
N LEU A 292 -27.38 17.62 -38.64
CA LEU A 292 -27.70 17.05 -37.33
C LEU A 292 -28.00 15.54 -37.44
N ARG A 293 -28.76 15.11 -38.45
CA ARG A 293 -29.07 13.71 -38.72
C ARG A 293 -27.80 12.90 -38.97
N CYS A 294 -26.95 13.36 -39.89
CA CYS A 294 -25.67 12.75 -40.21
C CYS A 294 -24.75 12.64 -38.99
N TYR A 295 -24.65 13.69 -38.15
CA TYR A 295 -23.87 13.60 -36.91
C TYR A 295 -24.42 12.57 -35.92
N ARG A 296 -25.74 12.49 -35.74
CA ARG A 296 -26.37 11.51 -34.84
C ARG A 296 -26.13 10.08 -35.30
N GLU A 297 -26.24 9.83 -36.59
CA GLU A 297 -26.02 8.51 -37.20
C GLU A 297 -24.56 8.06 -37.07
N GLU A 298 -23.61 8.91 -37.45
CA GLU A 298 -22.18 8.59 -37.34
C GLU A 298 -21.74 8.41 -35.88
N ARG A 299 -22.32 9.17 -34.94
CA ARG A 299 -22.08 8.99 -33.50
C ARG A 299 -22.64 7.66 -33.00
N TYR A 300 -23.79 7.22 -33.50
CA TYR A 300 -24.38 5.93 -33.15
C TYR A 300 -23.53 4.77 -33.69
N LEU A 301 -23.07 4.86 -34.94
CA LEU A 301 -22.18 3.86 -35.55
C LEU A 301 -20.84 3.76 -34.80
N LEU A 302 -20.22 4.89 -34.48
CA LEU A 302 -19.01 4.92 -33.63
C LEU A 302 -19.26 4.27 -32.26
N GLY A 303 -20.43 4.51 -31.66
CA GLY A 303 -20.84 3.87 -30.42
C GLY A 303 -20.89 2.34 -30.52
N LYS A 304 -21.45 1.81 -31.61
CA LYS A 304 -21.48 0.36 -31.89
C LYS A 304 -20.10 -0.23 -32.11
N GLU A 305 -19.22 0.46 -32.83
CA GLU A 305 -17.85 -0.01 -33.06
C GLU A 305 -17.06 -0.04 -31.75
N ILE A 306 -17.16 1.00 -30.91
CA ILE A 306 -16.55 1.02 -29.58
C ILE A 306 -17.08 -0.14 -28.72
N GLU A 307 -18.37 -0.41 -28.76
CA GLU A 307 -18.96 -1.53 -28.02
C GLU A 307 -18.41 -2.87 -28.51
N THR A 308 -18.30 -3.04 -29.82
CA THR A 308 -17.74 -4.25 -30.46
C THR A 308 -16.26 -4.42 -30.11
N ALA A 309 -15.48 -3.35 -30.18
CA ALA A 309 -14.06 -3.33 -29.80
C ALA A 309 -13.88 -3.71 -28.33
N LYS A 310 -14.67 -3.12 -27.41
CA LYS A 310 -14.66 -3.47 -25.98
C LYS A 310 -15.01 -4.93 -25.74
N ARG A 311 -16.00 -5.48 -26.47
CA ARG A 311 -16.35 -6.91 -26.37
C ARG A 311 -15.22 -7.81 -26.88
N LYS A 312 -14.59 -7.46 -28.00
CA LYS A 312 -13.46 -8.20 -28.58
C LYS A 312 -12.27 -8.24 -27.62
N ALA A 313 -11.85 -7.07 -27.13
CA ALA A 313 -10.80 -6.98 -26.12
C ALA A 313 -11.15 -7.77 -24.87
N TRP A 314 -12.38 -7.64 -24.35
CA TRP A 314 -12.83 -8.41 -23.19
C TRP A 314 -12.73 -9.91 -23.42
N LYS A 315 -13.03 -10.36 -24.63
CA LYS A 315 -12.83 -11.75 -25.03
C LYS A 315 -11.34 -12.13 -25.04
N GLU A 316 -10.47 -11.30 -25.61
CA GLU A 316 -9.01 -11.50 -25.62
C GLU A 316 -8.43 -11.56 -24.20
N LEU A 317 -8.85 -10.67 -23.29
CA LEU A 317 -8.44 -10.70 -21.89
C LEU A 317 -8.89 -11.99 -21.19
N LEU A 318 -10.09 -12.49 -21.48
CA LEU A 318 -10.58 -13.75 -20.95
C LEU A 318 -9.80 -14.94 -21.52
N GLU A 319 -9.46 -14.93 -22.82
CA GLU A 319 -8.64 -15.95 -23.46
C GLU A 319 -7.19 -15.97 -22.91
N GLU A 320 -6.60 -14.79 -22.68
CA GLU A 320 -5.29 -14.63 -22.02
C GLU A 320 -5.33 -15.18 -20.59
N LEU A 321 -6.37 -14.86 -19.83
CA LEU A 321 -6.60 -15.35 -18.47
C LEU A 321 -6.75 -16.88 -18.44
N GLU A 322 -7.34 -17.48 -19.47
CA GLU A 322 -7.43 -18.94 -19.59
C GLU A 322 -6.07 -19.59 -19.90
N LYS A 323 -5.16 -18.91 -20.61
CA LYS A 323 -3.79 -19.38 -20.88
C LYS A 323 -2.85 -19.20 -19.68
N ASP A 324 -2.70 -17.97 -19.19
CA ASP A 324 -1.86 -17.64 -18.04
C ASP A 324 -2.62 -16.73 -17.05
N PRO A 325 -3.02 -17.26 -15.89
CA PRO A 325 -3.75 -16.48 -14.90
C PRO A 325 -2.88 -15.48 -14.13
N TRP A 326 -1.55 -15.55 -14.22
CA TRP A 326 -0.58 -14.83 -13.37
C TRP A 326 0.09 -13.63 -14.04
N GLU A 327 -0.09 -13.46 -15.34
CA GLU A 327 0.45 -12.31 -16.09
C GLU A 327 -0.52 -11.12 -16.03
N ARG A 328 -0.91 -10.58 -17.19
CA ARG A 328 -1.66 -9.33 -17.33
C ARG A 328 -2.95 -9.30 -16.50
N PRO A 329 -3.77 -10.37 -16.44
CA PRO A 329 -5.01 -10.33 -15.66
C PRO A 329 -4.79 -10.21 -14.14
N TYR A 330 -3.82 -10.94 -13.59
CA TYR A 330 -3.45 -10.84 -12.17
C TYR A 330 -2.84 -9.48 -11.84
N GLN A 331 -2.00 -8.95 -12.73
CA GLN A 331 -1.40 -7.63 -12.56
C GLN A 331 -2.45 -6.51 -12.67
N ILE A 332 -3.47 -6.63 -13.53
CA ILE A 332 -4.61 -5.69 -13.61
C ILE A 332 -5.38 -5.69 -12.27
N VAL A 333 -5.70 -6.86 -11.70
CA VAL A 333 -6.44 -6.96 -10.42
C VAL A 333 -5.66 -6.34 -9.27
N LEU A 334 -4.34 -6.57 -9.23
CA LEU A 334 -3.49 -6.08 -8.15
C LEU A 334 -3.00 -4.65 -8.35
N ASN A 335 -3.44 -3.93 -9.40
CA ASN A 335 -2.93 -2.62 -9.80
C ASN A 335 -1.40 -2.62 -10.04
N LYS A 336 -0.85 -3.73 -10.52
CA LYS A 336 0.58 -3.88 -10.83
C LYS A 336 0.93 -3.59 -12.29
N LEU A 337 -0.06 -3.44 -13.16
CA LEU A 337 0.11 -2.88 -14.50
C LEU A 337 -0.13 -1.38 -14.48
N THR A 338 0.78 -0.66 -13.85
CA THR A 338 1.16 0.64 -14.38
C THR A 338 2.32 0.35 -15.32
N ASN A 339 2.32 0.91 -16.54
CA ASN A 339 3.58 1.21 -17.23
C ASN A 339 4.30 2.28 -16.39
N SER A 340 4.70 1.93 -15.17
CA SER A 340 5.59 2.77 -14.39
C SER A 340 6.93 2.55 -15.03
N LYS A 341 7.42 3.57 -15.73
CA LYS A 341 8.87 3.72 -15.88
C LYS A 341 9.50 3.56 -14.50
N ASN A 342 10.73 3.06 -14.44
CA ASN A 342 11.42 2.98 -13.14
C ASN A 342 11.34 4.37 -12.50
N VAL A 343 11.05 4.48 -11.19
CA VAL A 343 10.97 5.79 -10.52
C VAL A 343 12.26 6.59 -10.75
N CYS A 344 13.39 5.89 -10.92
CA CYS A 344 14.67 6.46 -11.28
C CYS A 344 14.71 7.14 -12.66
N GLU A 345 13.82 6.79 -13.58
CA GLU A 345 13.67 7.40 -14.92
C GLU A 345 12.67 8.57 -14.93
N GLU A 346 11.92 8.78 -13.84
CA GLU A 346 10.91 9.84 -13.71
C GLU A 346 11.34 10.99 -12.77
N LEU A 347 12.26 10.71 -11.84
CA LEU A 347 12.79 11.71 -10.92
C LEU A 347 14.09 12.31 -11.46
N SER A 348 14.29 13.61 -11.19
CA SER A 348 15.57 14.26 -11.50
C SER A 348 16.73 13.61 -10.73
N VAL A 349 17.93 13.65 -11.31
CA VAL A 349 19.16 13.09 -10.73
C VAL A 349 19.35 13.56 -9.28
N TYR A 350 19.24 14.87 -9.03
CA TYR A 350 19.35 15.48 -7.70
C TYR A 350 18.38 14.87 -6.67
N ARG A 351 17.13 14.57 -7.06
CA ARG A 351 16.17 13.95 -6.13
C ARG A 351 16.54 12.51 -5.81
N ILE A 352 17.05 11.76 -6.79
CA ILE A 352 17.50 10.39 -6.60
C ILE A 352 18.73 10.38 -5.68
N GLU A 353 19.72 11.24 -5.92
CA GLU A 353 20.91 11.36 -5.07
C GLU A 353 20.53 11.64 -3.62
N ARG A 354 19.62 12.59 -3.35
CA ARG A 354 19.10 12.84 -2.00
C ARG A 354 18.37 11.66 -1.37
N ILE A 355 17.69 10.85 -2.18
CA ILE A 355 17.08 9.60 -1.71
C ILE A 355 18.18 8.59 -1.35
N LEU A 356 19.22 8.49 -2.18
CA LEU A 356 20.34 7.59 -1.99
C LEU A 356 21.20 7.95 -0.78
N GLU A 357 21.48 9.23 -0.51
CA GLU A 357 22.20 9.68 0.69
C GLU A 357 21.57 9.17 2.00
N VAL A 358 20.24 9.07 2.04
CA VAL A 358 19.51 8.57 3.22
C VAL A 358 19.40 7.05 3.21
N LEU A 359 19.22 6.44 2.03
CA LEU A 359 19.05 5.00 1.87
C LEU A 359 20.36 4.21 1.83
N PHE A 360 21.49 4.86 1.54
CA PHE A 360 22.84 4.32 1.46
C PHE A 360 23.80 5.32 2.10
N PRO A 361 23.73 5.50 3.43
CA PRO A 361 24.53 6.49 4.12
C PRO A 361 26.03 6.17 3.98
N GLN A 362 26.85 7.19 3.80
CA GLN A 362 28.31 7.04 3.76
C GLN A 362 28.89 6.84 5.18
N ASN A 363 30.18 6.52 5.30
CA ASN A 363 30.82 6.49 6.61
C ASN A 363 30.90 7.92 7.18
N GLU A 364 30.67 8.08 8.48
CA GLU A 364 30.91 9.37 9.12
C GLU A 364 32.42 9.65 9.16
N ASP A 365 32.82 10.85 8.78
CA ASP A 365 34.20 11.32 8.96
C ASP A 365 34.53 11.23 10.47
N PRO A 366 35.56 10.46 10.88
CA PRO A 366 35.92 10.29 12.29
C PRO A 366 36.21 11.61 13.03
N ASN A 367 36.33 12.74 12.32
CA ASN A 367 36.53 14.07 12.92
C ASN A 367 35.25 14.84 13.29
N VAL A 368 34.04 14.33 13.01
CA VAL A 368 32.79 15.02 13.38
C VAL A 368 32.34 14.60 14.78
N ASN A 369 32.94 15.24 15.80
CA ASN A 369 32.50 15.13 17.19
C ASN A 369 31.13 15.81 17.39
N LEU A 370 30.05 15.03 17.36
CA LEU A 370 28.73 15.42 17.89
C LEU A 370 28.31 14.46 19.00
N LEU A 371 28.93 14.59 20.17
CA LEU A 371 28.38 14.08 21.42
C LEU A 371 27.53 15.18 22.09
N PRO A 372 26.21 15.00 22.26
CA PRO A 372 25.46 15.73 23.27
C PRO A 372 25.85 15.21 24.65
N ARG A 373 26.22 16.14 25.55
CA ARG A 373 26.57 15.96 26.97
C ARG A 373 26.00 14.69 27.62
N ALA A 374 26.90 13.77 27.95
CA ALA A 374 26.62 12.58 28.74
C ALA A 374 26.08 12.96 30.13
N VAL A 375 24.93 12.39 30.48
CA VAL A 375 24.55 12.17 31.88
C VAL A 375 25.55 11.20 32.48
N ASN A 376 26.09 11.53 33.65
CA ASN A 376 27.15 10.83 34.36
C ASN A 376 26.86 9.31 34.50
N VAL A 377 27.47 8.49 33.63
CA VAL A 377 27.27 7.01 33.53
C VAL A 377 28.11 6.23 34.57
N ASN A 378 28.86 6.92 35.44
CA ASN A 378 29.83 6.28 36.34
C ASN A 378 29.25 5.49 37.53
N LEU A 379 27.93 5.29 37.62
CA LEU A 379 27.29 4.53 38.72
C LEU A 379 26.68 3.17 38.32
N LEU A 380 26.74 2.76 37.05
CA LEU A 380 26.16 1.48 36.58
C LEU A 380 27.16 0.50 35.95
N ASN A 381 28.44 0.86 35.86
CA ASN A 381 29.49 0.02 35.25
C ASN A 381 30.10 -1.04 36.19
N ARG A 382 29.55 -1.25 37.39
CA ARG A 382 30.00 -2.34 38.29
C ARG A 382 28.97 -3.45 38.33
N ALA A 383 28.89 -4.23 37.25
CA ALA A 383 28.49 -5.65 37.23
C ALA A 383 27.95 -6.07 35.86
N VAL A 384 28.80 -6.16 34.82
CA VAL A 384 28.75 -7.23 33.80
C VAL A 384 30.17 -7.35 33.24
N ASP A 385 30.65 -8.59 33.18
CA ASP A 385 31.94 -9.04 32.68
C ASP A 385 32.41 -8.30 31.40
N ASP A 386 33.38 -7.39 31.57
CA ASP A 386 34.01 -6.57 30.52
C ASP A 386 35.20 -7.30 29.86
N SER A 387 35.40 -8.60 30.12
CA SER A 387 36.57 -9.38 29.66
C SER A 387 36.59 -9.74 28.17
N LEU A 388 35.64 -9.23 27.36
CA LEU A 388 35.55 -9.51 25.92
C LEU A 388 35.68 -8.27 25.01
N LEU A 389 36.04 -7.09 25.55
CA LEU A 389 35.77 -5.82 24.87
C LEU A 389 36.90 -4.78 24.76
N TYR A 390 38.16 -5.17 24.89
CA TYR A 390 39.28 -4.37 24.36
C TYR A 390 40.31 -5.31 23.71
N TYR A 391 40.18 -5.51 22.40
CA TYR A 391 41.30 -5.94 21.57
C TYR A 391 41.67 -4.79 20.66
N ASP A 392 42.96 -4.47 20.72
CA ASP A 392 43.68 -3.41 20.04
C ASP A 392 43.26 -3.25 18.57
N GLU A 393 42.87 -2.04 18.16
CA GLU A 393 42.56 -1.72 16.76
C GLU A 393 43.83 -1.73 15.88
N ASP A 394 45.02 -1.83 16.49
CA ASP A 394 46.33 -1.79 15.83
C ASP A 394 47.15 -3.08 15.94
N ALA A 395 46.53 -4.23 16.27
CA ALA A 395 47.19 -5.53 16.09
C ALA A 395 47.30 -5.84 14.58
N ASN A 396 48.30 -5.24 13.93
CA ASN A 396 48.85 -5.64 12.65
C ASN A 396 49.29 -7.10 12.75
N VAL A 397 48.35 -8.02 12.53
CA VAL A 397 48.70 -9.39 12.13
C VAL A 397 49.32 -9.25 10.76
N ILE A 398 50.65 -9.22 10.72
CA ILE A 398 51.45 -9.32 9.49
C ILE A 398 50.84 -10.49 8.70
N VAL A 399 50.27 -10.18 7.55
CA VAL A 399 49.57 -11.14 6.71
C VAL A 399 50.62 -11.98 6.02
N ASP A 400 50.83 -13.19 6.53
CA ASP A 400 51.61 -14.19 5.83
C ASP A 400 50.83 -14.65 4.58
N GLU A 401 51.21 -14.15 3.40
CA GLU A 401 50.60 -14.48 2.10
C GLU A 401 50.69 -15.98 1.81
N GLU A 402 51.75 -16.65 2.29
CA GLU A 402 51.99 -18.08 2.10
C GLU A 402 50.91 -18.95 2.74
N ASN A 403 50.25 -18.45 3.80
CA ASN A 403 49.21 -19.17 4.52
C ASN A 403 47.82 -19.04 3.85
N VAL A 404 47.60 -18.00 3.04
CA VAL A 404 46.33 -17.82 2.29
C VAL A 404 46.26 -18.80 1.12
N GLU A 405 47.34 -19.01 0.38
CA GLU A 405 47.38 -19.96 -0.73
C GLU A 405 47.14 -21.40 -0.26
N LYS A 406 47.71 -21.79 0.89
CA LYS A 406 47.52 -23.13 1.49
C LYS A 406 46.08 -23.39 1.95
N GLU A 407 45.36 -22.38 2.43
CA GLU A 407 43.96 -22.49 2.87
C GLU A 407 42.94 -22.36 1.72
N THR A 408 43.34 -21.87 0.55
CA THR A 408 42.41 -21.58 -0.56
C THR A 408 41.93 -22.85 -1.23
N ARG A 409 40.64 -23.17 -1.01
CA ARG A 409 39.97 -24.31 -1.66
C ARG A 409 39.46 -23.90 -3.05
N MET A 410 39.87 -24.58 -4.11
CA MET A 410 39.31 -24.37 -5.46
C MET A 410 37.95 -25.06 -5.60
N ILE A 411 37.05 -24.48 -6.40
CA ILE A 411 35.78 -25.13 -6.76
C ILE A 411 36.04 -26.24 -7.79
N ASN A 412 35.31 -27.34 -7.66
CA ASN A 412 35.28 -28.43 -8.64
C ASN A 412 33.92 -28.54 -9.32
N GLU A 413 33.81 -29.46 -10.29
CA GLU A 413 32.58 -29.63 -11.07
C GLU A 413 31.38 -30.10 -10.21
N GLU A 414 31.62 -30.92 -9.19
CA GLU A 414 30.57 -31.40 -8.28
C GLU A 414 29.97 -30.24 -7.47
N GLU A 415 30.81 -29.40 -6.86
CA GLU A 415 30.39 -28.21 -6.11
C GLU A 415 29.65 -27.24 -7.03
N LEU A 416 30.14 -27.00 -8.26
CA LEU A 416 29.45 -26.17 -9.25
C LEU A 416 28.07 -26.75 -9.61
N ASN A 417 27.97 -28.05 -9.85
CA ASN A 417 26.72 -28.72 -10.19
C ASN A 417 25.66 -28.60 -9.08
N ILE A 418 26.07 -28.72 -7.81
CA ILE A 418 25.17 -28.49 -6.66
C ILE A 418 24.63 -27.06 -6.66
N ILE A 419 25.49 -26.07 -6.92
CA ILE A 419 25.13 -24.65 -6.93
C ILE A 419 24.21 -24.32 -8.10
N VAL A 420 24.55 -24.78 -9.31
CA VAL A 420 23.79 -24.53 -10.55
C VAL A 420 22.43 -25.20 -10.50
N LYS A 421 22.33 -26.42 -9.95
CA LYS A 421 21.04 -27.09 -9.75
C LYS A 421 20.09 -26.24 -8.90
N ARG A 422 20.57 -25.74 -7.75
CA ARG A 422 19.78 -24.85 -6.87
C ARG A 422 19.45 -23.50 -7.53
N MET A 423 20.28 -23.04 -8.46
CA MET A 423 20.05 -21.82 -9.23
C MET A 423 18.90 -22.00 -10.24
N MET A 424 18.90 -23.11 -10.97
CA MET A 424 17.89 -23.41 -12.00
C MET A 424 16.51 -23.76 -11.44
N GLU A 425 16.43 -24.29 -10.21
CA GLU A 425 15.17 -24.58 -9.53
C GLU A 425 14.29 -23.33 -9.27
N LYS A 426 14.85 -22.12 -9.35
CA LYS A 426 14.15 -20.87 -9.01
C LYS A 426 13.38 -20.19 -10.16
N GLY A 427 13.34 -20.77 -11.36
CA GLY A 427 12.58 -20.23 -12.52
C GLY A 427 13.27 -19.08 -13.27
N HIS A 428 12.50 -18.21 -13.93
CA HIS A 428 12.97 -17.08 -14.76
C HIS A 428 12.80 -15.72 -14.03
N PRO A 429 13.77 -15.26 -13.23
CA PRO A 429 13.79 -13.88 -12.73
C PRO A 429 13.90 -12.86 -13.87
N ALA A 430 13.54 -11.60 -13.59
CA ALA A 430 13.61 -10.51 -14.56
C ALA A 430 15.07 -10.26 -15.00
N PRO A 431 15.33 -10.08 -16.31
CA PRO A 431 16.68 -9.96 -16.84
C PRO A 431 17.43 -8.71 -16.31
N GLU A 432 18.70 -8.94 -16.01
CA GLU A 432 19.68 -8.03 -15.39
C GLU A 432 20.21 -6.94 -16.36
N PRO A 433 21.10 -6.01 -15.92
CA PRO A 433 21.53 -4.87 -16.74
C PRO A 433 22.17 -5.24 -18.08
N ASP A 434 22.74 -6.44 -18.17
CA ASP A 434 23.37 -7.02 -19.36
C ASP A 434 22.43 -7.92 -20.19
N GLY A 435 21.19 -8.12 -19.73
CA GLY A 435 20.21 -8.99 -20.37
C GLY A 435 20.46 -10.50 -20.20
N VAL A 436 21.48 -10.90 -19.42
CA VAL A 436 21.84 -12.31 -19.24
C VAL A 436 21.03 -12.93 -18.12
N THR A 437 20.25 -13.97 -18.45
CA THR A 437 19.38 -14.64 -17.48
C THR A 437 20.11 -15.74 -16.70
N ASN A 438 19.56 -16.10 -15.53
CA ASN A 438 20.04 -17.23 -14.72
C ASN A 438 20.01 -18.57 -15.50
N VAL A 439 19.07 -18.74 -16.41
CA VAL A 439 18.98 -19.94 -17.28
C VAL A 439 20.13 -19.96 -18.26
N THR A 440 20.49 -18.81 -18.85
CA THR A 440 21.65 -18.69 -19.74
C THR A 440 22.94 -19.07 -19.00
N VAL A 441 23.15 -18.53 -17.80
CA VAL A 441 24.32 -18.88 -16.96
C VAL A 441 24.30 -20.36 -16.58
N GLY A 442 23.12 -20.90 -16.24
CA GLY A 442 22.97 -22.32 -15.89
C GLY A 442 23.22 -23.26 -17.05
N MET A 443 22.87 -22.86 -18.28
CA MET A 443 23.21 -23.60 -19.50
C MET A 443 24.70 -23.52 -19.79
N LEU A 444 25.33 -22.35 -19.66
CA LEU A 444 26.78 -22.19 -19.82
C LEU A 444 27.54 -23.10 -18.85
N ALA A 445 27.15 -23.11 -17.57
CA ALA A 445 27.80 -23.93 -16.55
C ALA A 445 27.61 -25.45 -16.77
N LYS A 446 26.62 -25.86 -17.56
CA LYS A 446 26.41 -27.27 -17.94
C LYS A 446 27.12 -27.66 -19.23
N SER A 447 27.13 -26.76 -20.22
CA SER A 447 27.69 -27.04 -21.54
C SER A 447 29.20 -26.79 -21.62
N ALA A 448 29.73 -25.89 -20.78
CA ALA A 448 31.13 -25.53 -20.71
C ALA A 448 31.54 -25.25 -19.23
N PRO A 449 31.44 -26.26 -18.33
CA PRO A 449 31.74 -26.10 -16.91
C PRO A 449 33.18 -25.59 -16.67
N GLU A 450 34.14 -26.00 -17.49
CA GLU A 450 35.55 -25.62 -17.39
C GLU A 450 35.77 -24.11 -17.46
N ILE A 451 35.02 -23.39 -18.31
CA ILE A 451 35.12 -21.93 -18.43
C ILE A 451 34.66 -21.27 -17.12
N VAL A 452 33.52 -21.73 -16.60
CA VAL A 452 32.92 -21.19 -15.37
C VAL A 452 33.78 -21.50 -14.15
N ILE A 453 34.29 -22.73 -14.06
CA ILE A 453 35.20 -23.18 -13.00
C ILE A 453 36.47 -22.34 -13.01
N ASN A 454 37.12 -22.18 -14.17
CA ASN A 454 38.35 -21.40 -14.29
C ASN A 454 38.12 -19.95 -13.87
N MET A 455 37.04 -19.32 -14.34
CA MET A 455 36.66 -17.95 -13.98
C MET A 455 36.46 -17.78 -12.47
N ILE A 456 35.71 -18.69 -11.82
CA ILE A 456 35.49 -18.66 -10.37
C ILE A 456 36.80 -18.93 -9.61
N ASN A 457 37.58 -19.92 -10.04
CA ASN A 457 38.84 -20.28 -9.39
C ASN A 457 39.89 -19.19 -9.48
N THR A 458 39.93 -18.40 -10.56
CA THR A 458 40.78 -17.20 -10.63
C THR A 458 40.37 -16.20 -9.54
N CYS A 459 39.07 -15.93 -9.38
CA CYS A 459 38.58 -15.03 -8.32
C CYS A 459 38.91 -15.55 -6.92
N LEU A 460 38.82 -16.88 -6.70
CA LEU A 460 39.14 -17.52 -5.43
C LEU A 460 40.65 -17.46 -5.12
N ARG A 461 41.50 -17.75 -6.11
CA ARG A 461 42.96 -17.73 -5.99
C ARG A 461 43.47 -16.32 -5.67
N GLU A 462 42.99 -15.35 -6.44
CA GLU A 462 43.39 -13.94 -6.29
C GLU A 462 42.67 -13.24 -5.14
N CYS A 463 41.66 -13.89 -4.54
CA CYS A 463 40.75 -13.30 -3.55
C CYS A 463 40.13 -11.97 -4.04
N LYS A 464 39.89 -11.86 -5.35
CA LYS A 464 39.46 -10.62 -6.02
C LYS A 464 38.18 -10.83 -6.80
N ILE A 465 37.18 -10.01 -6.52
CA ILE A 465 35.92 -9.94 -7.28
C ILE A 465 36.03 -8.78 -8.29
N PRO A 466 35.77 -9.02 -9.59
CA PRO A 466 35.78 -7.97 -10.60
C PRO A 466 34.81 -6.82 -10.27
N ASP A 467 35.23 -5.57 -10.47
CA ASP A 467 34.39 -4.38 -10.19
C ASP A 467 33.08 -4.40 -11.00
N ARG A 468 33.12 -4.90 -12.24
CA ARG A 468 31.92 -5.08 -13.08
C ARG A 468 30.86 -6.00 -12.46
N TRP A 469 31.25 -6.91 -11.57
CA TRP A 469 30.34 -7.81 -10.86
C TRP A 469 29.74 -7.18 -9.60
N LYS A 470 30.27 -6.02 -9.19
CA LYS A 470 29.82 -5.24 -8.03
C LYS A 470 28.92 -4.05 -8.42
N LEU A 471 28.69 -3.86 -9.72
CA LEU A 471 27.72 -2.91 -10.26
C LEU A 471 26.29 -3.43 -10.08
N ALA A 472 25.45 -2.70 -9.35
CA ALA A 472 24.07 -3.06 -9.10
C ALA A 472 23.09 -2.06 -9.71
N LYS A 473 22.16 -2.53 -10.55
CA LYS A 473 21.10 -1.68 -11.09
C LYS A 473 20.08 -1.34 -10.01
N LEU A 474 19.87 -0.05 -9.80
CA LEU A 474 18.92 0.48 -8.84
C LEU A 474 17.51 0.50 -9.41
N VAL A 475 16.58 -0.09 -8.65
CA VAL A 475 15.13 0.02 -8.89
C VAL A 475 14.47 0.51 -7.60
N LEU A 476 13.85 1.69 -7.65
CA LEU A 476 13.14 2.27 -6.50
C LEU A 476 11.67 1.85 -6.53
N MET A 477 11.28 0.94 -5.63
CA MET A 477 9.88 0.56 -5.47
C MET A 477 9.17 1.48 -4.49
N LYS A 478 8.13 2.19 -4.96
CA LYS A 478 7.31 3.07 -4.11
C LYS A 478 6.45 2.27 -3.13
N LYS A 479 6.49 2.64 -1.86
CA LYS A 479 5.61 2.12 -0.82
C LYS A 479 4.19 2.69 -1.01
N PRO A 480 3.14 1.86 -0.99
CA PRO A 480 1.77 2.34 -1.17
C PRO A 480 1.38 3.40 -0.14
N GLY A 481 0.72 4.48 -0.59
CA GLY A 481 0.16 5.51 0.27
C GLY A 481 1.17 6.44 0.95
N LYS A 482 2.44 6.43 0.53
CA LYS A 482 3.49 7.32 1.02
C LYS A 482 3.76 8.47 0.04
N PRO A 483 4.11 9.68 0.53
CA PRO A 483 4.32 10.86 -0.32
C PRO A 483 5.50 10.67 -1.28
N ASP A 484 5.41 11.26 -2.46
CA ASP A 484 6.50 11.22 -3.45
C ASP A 484 7.72 12.04 -3.01
N GLY A 485 8.91 11.58 -3.39
CA GLY A 485 10.17 12.30 -3.17
C GLY A 485 10.79 12.14 -1.78
N GLU A 486 10.10 11.53 -0.80
CA GLU A 486 10.70 11.21 0.49
C GLU A 486 11.50 9.89 0.43
N PRO A 487 12.73 9.83 0.96
CA PRO A 487 13.51 8.58 0.98
C PRO A 487 12.77 7.44 1.69
N SER A 488 12.02 7.76 2.75
CA SER A 488 11.24 6.80 3.53
C SER A 488 10.13 6.11 2.71
N SER A 489 9.70 6.72 1.61
CA SER A 489 8.65 6.24 0.71
C SER A 489 9.12 5.17 -0.26
N TYR A 490 10.43 4.97 -0.42
CA TYR A 490 10.97 4.02 -1.39
C TYR A 490 11.59 2.80 -0.70
N ARG A 491 11.64 1.69 -1.44
CA ARG A 491 12.46 0.53 -1.13
C ARG A 491 13.44 0.35 -2.29
N PRO A 492 14.75 0.48 -2.06
CA PRO A 492 15.72 0.26 -3.10
C PRO A 492 15.88 -1.25 -3.34
N LEU A 493 15.81 -1.66 -4.60
CA LEU A 493 16.26 -2.97 -5.06
C LEU A 493 17.54 -2.77 -5.85
N CYS A 494 18.54 -3.59 -5.54
CA CYS A 494 19.87 -3.55 -6.15
C CYS A 494 20.07 -4.86 -6.91
N LEU A 495 20.00 -4.79 -8.24
CA LEU A 495 20.03 -5.96 -9.11
C LEU A 495 21.45 -6.16 -9.66
N LEU A 496 22.16 -7.15 -9.12
CA LEU A 496 23.44 -7.63 -9.64
C LEU A 496 23.24 -8.54 -10.85
N ASN A 497 24.24 -8.62 -11.73
CA ASN A 497 24.23 -9.55 -12.86
C ASN A 497 24.29 -11.03 -12.40
N GLU A 498 23.91 -11.95 -13.28
CA GLU A 498 23.75 -13.37 -12.91
C GLU A 498 25.08 -14.11 -12.68
N ILE A 499 26.18 -13.65 -13.29
CA ILE A 499 27.51 -14.18 -12.99
C ILE A 499 27.97 -13.77 -11.59
N ALA A 500 27.74 -12.52 -11.19
CA ALA A 500 27.98 -12.03 -9.84
C ALA A 500 27.17 -12.83 -8.81
N LYS A 501 25.88 -13.06 -9.09
CA LYS A 501 25.02 -13.91 -8.26
C LYS A 501 25.48 -15.37 -8.21
N LEU A 502 26.06 -15.91 -9.29
CA LEU A 502 26.69 -17.23 -9.25
C LEU A 502 27.86 -17.23 -8.25
N MET A 503 28.72 -16.21 -8.30
CA MET A 503 29.82 -16.05 -7.34
C MET A 503 29.30 -15.88 -5.90
N GLU A 504 28.22 -15.11 -5.68
CA GLU A 504 27.56 -15.01 -4.39
C GLU A 504 27.10 -16.37 -3.85
N ARG A 505 26.60 -17.26 -4.71
CA ARG A 505 26.17 -18.61 -4.32
C ARG A 505 27.35 -19.50 -3.93
N VAL A 506 28.48 -19.38 -4.61
CA VAL A 506 29.73 -20.08 -4.24
C VAL A 506 30.18 -19.65 -2.85
N ILE A 507 30.28 -18.34 -2.62
CA ILE A 507 30.69 -17.79 -1.33
C ILE A 507 29.69 -18.19 -0.23
N LEU A 508 28.39 -18.10 -0.50
CA LEU A 508 27.35 -18.49 0.45
C LEU A 508 27.45 -19.98 0.81
N HIS A 509 27.66 -20.84 -0.20
CA HIS A 509 27.81 -22.27 0.02
C HIS A 509 28.99 -22.56 0.96
N ARG A 510 30.13 -21.88 0.77
CA ARG A 510 31.33 -22.05 1.59
C ARG A 510 31.17 -21.51 3.00
N ILE A 511 30.52 -20.35 3.16
CA ILE A 511 30.17 -19.82 4.48
C ILE A 511 29.29 -20.82 5.23
N ASP A 512 28.27 -21.37 4.57
CA ASP A 512 27.33 -22.31 5.17
C ASP A 512 28.04 -23.63 5.55
N THR A 513 28.89 -24.17 4.67
CA THR A 513 29.70 -25.35 4.94
C THR A 513 30.63 -25.15 6.13
N PHE A 514 31.34 -24.02 6.22
CA PHE A 514 32.21 -23.72 7.37
C PHE A 514 31.44 -23.65 8.70
N ILE A 515 30.26 -23.01 8.68
CA ILE A 515 29.38 -22.91 9.85
C ILE A 515 28.90 -24.30 10.28
N GLU A 516 28.53 -25.16 9.32
CA GLU A 516 28.08 -26.53 9.56
C GLU A 516 29.20 -27.43 10.11
N GLU A 517 30.39 -27.40 9.52
CA GLU A 517 31.56 -28.21 9.92
C GLU A 517 32.06 -27.91 11.34
N ARG A 518 31.94 -26.66 11.81
CA ARG A 518 32.32 -26.26 13.18
C ARG A 518 31.22 -26.48 14.21
N GLU A 519 30.09 -27.05 13.82
CA GLU A 519 28.85 -27.16 14.63
C GLU A 519 28.40 -25.82 15.24
N SER A 520 28.87 -24.70 14.66
CA SER A 520 28.68 -23.36 15.19
C SER A 520 27.37 -22.79 14.69
N LYS A 521 26.27 -23.02 15.40
CA LYS A 521 24.95 -22.52 14.99
C LYS A 521 24.89 -20.99 15.00
N ILE A 522 24.10 -20.42 14.09
CA ILE A 522 23.63 -19.05 14.25
C ILE A 522 22.63 -19.03 15.41
N SER A 523 22.63 -17.94 16.20
CA SER A 523 21.72 -17.72 17.33
C SER A 523 20.35 -18.40 17.21
N ASP A 524 19.97 -19.14 18.25
CA ASP A 524 18.65 -19.76 18.32
C ASP A 524 17.51 -18.74 18.36
N SER A 525 17.80 -17.53 18.84
CA SER A 525 16.89 -16.39 18.87
C SER A 525 16.67 -15.72 17.50
N GLN A 526 17.48 -16.02 16.48
CA GLN A 526 17.32 -15.53 15.11
C GLN A 526 16.53 -16.53 14.26
N TYR A 527 15.44 -16.07 13.64
CA TYR A 527 14.53 -16.86 12.80
C TYR A 527 14.51 -16.42 11.33
N GLY A 528 14.93 -15.19 11.04
CA GLY A 528 14.95 -14.64 9.69
C GLY A 528 16.13 -15.18 8.90
N PHE A 529 15.88 -15.59 7.66
CA PHE A 529 16.90 -16.13 6.75
C PHE A 529 17.68 -17.34 7.29
N ILE A 530 17.11 -18.08 8.25
CA ILE A 530 17.66 -19.33 8.76
C ILE A 530 16.88 -20.51 8.17
N LYS A 531 17.60 -21.47 7.57
CA LYS A 531 17.01 -22.68 6.98
C LYS A 531 16.19 -23.43 8.03
N GLY A 532 14.94 -23.77 7.69
CA GLY A 532 14.04 -24.50 8.58
C GLY A 532 13.32 -23.66 9.65
N LYS A 533 13.67 -22.38 9.80
CA LYS A 533 12.94 -21.41 10.63
C LYS A 533 12.03 -20.53 9.74
N SER A 534 10.96 -20.00 10.33
CA SER A 534 9.93 -19.23 9.65
C SER A 534 9.35 -18.14 10.55
N THR A 535 8.55 -17.23 9.98
CA THR A 535 7.82 -16.23 10.77
C THR A 535 6.88 -16.89 11.79
N ILE A 536 6.30 -18.03 11.44
CA ILE A 536 5.43 -18.82 12.34
C ILE A 536 6.23 -19.36 13.53
N ASP A 537 7.47 -19.79 13.31
CA ASP A 537 8.34 -20.25 14.40
C ASP A 537 8.60 -19.14 15.42
N ALA A 538 8.98 -17.95 14.94
CA ALA A 538 9.25 -16.79 15.80
C ALA A 538 8.01 -16.40 16.63
N ILE A 539 6.84 -16.27 15.98
CA ILE A 539 5.59 -15.94 16.68
C ILE A 539 5.19 -17.05 17.65
N THR A 540 5.42 -18.32 17.32
CA THR A 540 5.13 -19.46 18.23
C THR A 540 5.98 -19.36 19.49
N THR A 541 7.27 -19.02 19.36
CA THR A 541 8.16 -18.81 20.51
C THR A 541 7.68 -17.64 21.39
N VAL A 542 7.33 -16.49 20.79
CA VAL A 542 6.74 -15.35 21.51
C VAL A 542 5.46 -15.77 22.25
N LYS A 543 4.55 -16.47 21.56
CA LYS A 543 3.27 -16.92 22.13
C LYS A 543 3.50 -17.90 23.30
N LYS A 544 4.41 -18.86 23.15
CA LYS A 544 4.78 -19.80 24.22
C LYS A 544 5.33 -19.05 25.44
N ILE A 545 6.27 -18.14 25.23
CA ILE A 545 6.87 -17.35 26.30
C ILE A 545 5.80 -16.55 27.04
N VAL A 546 4.93 -15.85 26.32
CA VAL A 546 3.86 -15.06 26.95
C VAL A 546 2.88 -15.96 27.72
N GLN A 547 2.40 -17.06 27.10
CA GLN A 547 1.39 -17.91 27.71
C GLN A 547 1.86 -18.65 28.96
N GLU A 548 3.13 -19.03 29.05
CA GLU A 548 3.71 -19.57 30.29
C GLU A 548 3.66 -18.53 31.41
N GLY A 549 4.11 -17.30 31.13
CA GLY A 549 4.07 -16.22 32.12
C GLY A 549 2.67 -15.86 32.60
N THR A 550 1.71 -15.73 31.68
CA THR A 550 0.34 -15.35 32.06
C THR A 550 -0.40 -16.47 32.82
N ARG A 551 -0.03 -17.75 32.60
CA ARG A 551 -0.51 -18.89 33.41
C ARG A 551 0.07 -18.89 34.82
N GLU A 552 1.32 -18.47 34.98
CA GLU A 552 1.97 -18.31 36.29
C GLU A 552 1.52 -17.05 37.06
N GLY A 553 0.50 -16.34 36.58
CA GLY A 553 0.03 -15.11 37.22
C GLY A 553 0.93 -13.89 36.98
N LYS A 554 1.93 -13.98 36.09
CA LYS A 554 2.90 -12.91 35.79
C LYS A 554 2.40 -11.98 34.68
N PHE A 555 2.83 -10.72 34.74
CA PHE A 555 2.73 -9.80 33.60
C PHE A 555 3.83 -10.11 32.61
N CYS A 556 3.50 -10.15 31.31
CA CYS A 556 4.49 -10.18 30.24
C CYS A 556 4.43 -8.87 29.46
N LEU A 557 5.56 -8.17 29.36
CA LEU A 557 5.68 -6.97 28.53
C LEU A 557 6.57 -7.26 27.33
N ALA A 558 6.20 -6.75 26.17
CA ALA A 558 7.00 -6.88 24.96
C ALA A 558 7.19 -5.53 24.25
N CYS A 559 8.36 -5.32 23.68
CA CYS A 559 8.71 -4.14 22.86
C CYS A 559 9.35 -4.61 21.54
N SER A 560 8.78 -4.21 20.41
CA SER A 560 9.40 -4.37 19.09
C SER A 560 10.34 -3.21 18.80
N ILE A 561 11.54 -3.52 18.34
CA ILE A 561 12.59 -2.56 17.98
C ILE A 561 12.74 -2.56 16.46
N ASP A 562 12.59 -1.38 15.84
CA ASP A 562 12.75 -1.18 14.40
C ASP A 562 14.11 -0.53 14.09
N ILE A 563 14.90 -1.13 13.19
CA ILE A 563 16.21 -0.62 12.79
C ILE A 563 16.05 0.27 11.56
N LYS A 564 16.60 1.48 11.62
CA LYS A 564 16.54 2.44 10.51
C LYS A 564 17.38 1.93 9.34
N ASN A 565 16.73 1.73 8.20
CA ASN A 565 17.38 1.38 6.93
C ASN A 565 18.31 0.14 7.00
N ALA A 566 17.97 -0.82 7.86
CA ALA A 566 18.76 -1.99 8.25
C ALA A 566 19.85 -2.46 7.26
N PHE A 567 19.50 -3.29 6.26
CA PHE A 567 20.44 -3.93 5.35
C PHE A 567 21.40 -2.96 4.66
N ASN A 568 20.99 -1.72 4.39
CA ASN A 568 21.82 -0.75 3.69
C ASN A 568 22.74 0.05 4.64
N SER A 569 22.56 -0.08 5.95
CA SER A 569 23.32 0.68 6.95
C SER A 569 24.43 -0.13 7.61
N ILE A 570 24.53 -1.44 7.35
CA ILE A 570 25.49 -2.32 8.03
C ILE A 570 26.95 -1.97 7.65
N PRO A 571 27.83 -1.61 8.61
CA PRO A 571 29.22 -1.28 8.30
C PRO A 571 30.01 -2.51 7.81
N TRP A 572 30.74 -2.37 6.70
CA TRP A 572 31.57 -3.45 6.15
C TRP A 572 32.67 -3.90 7.11
N LYS A 573 33.29 -2.96 7.84
CA LYS A 573 34.24 -3.27 8.93
C LYS A 573 33.63 -4.21 9.97
N GLY A 574 32.33 -4.06 10.28
CA GLY A 574 31.60 -4.92 11.20
C GLY A 574 31.45 -6.35 10.69
N ILE A 575 31.25 -6.54 9.38
CA ILE A 575 31.19 -7.85 8.72
C ILE A 575 32.54 -8.55 8.84
N ASN A 576 33.62 -7.88 8.46
CA ASN A 576 34.96 -8.48 8.48
C ASN A 576 35.41 -8.83 9.90
N ARG A 577 35.17 -7.94 10.87
CA ARG A 577 35.44 -8.19 12.29
C ARG A 577 34.71 -9.43 12.78
N MET A 578 33.43 -9.58 12.43
CA MET A 578 32.66 -10.77 12.83
C MET A 578 33.20 -12.06 12.19
N MET A 579 33.57 -12.02 10.91
CA MET A 579 34.15 -13.20 10.25
C MET A 579 35.50 -13.59 10.86
N ARG A 580 36.36 -12.60 11.19
CA ARG A 580 37.60 -12.83 11.94
C ARG A 580 37.34 -13.47 13.31
N ASN A 581 36.39 -12.93 14.08
CA ASN A 581 36.04 -13.44 15.41
C ASN A 581 35.49 -14.86 15.40
N ARG A 582 34.79 -15.26 14.33
CA ARG A 582 34.30 -16.63 14.13
C ARG A 582 35.35 -17.58 13.53
N GLY A 583 36.56 -17.09 13.26
CA GLY A 583 37.68 -17.90 12.75
C GLY A 583 37.49 -18.38 11.31
N PHE A 584 36.79 -17.62 10.47
CA PHE A 584 36.66 -17.97 9.05
C PHE A 584 38.04 -18.00 8.36
N PRO A 585 38.24 -18.89 7.35
CA PRO A 585 39.48 -18.95 6.57
C PRO A 585 39.86 -17.59 5.98
N LYS A 586 41.15 -17.27 5.93
CA LYS A 586 41.63 -15.95 5.52
C LYS A 586 41.19 -15.58 4.10
N TYR A 587 41.19 -16.56 3.19
CA TYR A 587 40.79 -16.36 1.80
C TYR A 587 39.31 -15.91 1.68
N LEU A 588 38.40 -16.46 2.50
CA LEU A 588 36.98 -16.05 2.49
C LEU A 588 36.81 -14.63 3.01
N ILE A 589 37.60 -14.23 4.01
CA ILE A 589 37.57 -12.87 4.56
C ILE A 589 38.05 -11.87 3.51
N LYS A 590 39.19 -12.13 2.85
CA LYS A 590 39.71 -11.29 1.75
C LYS A 590 38.72 -11.21 0.58
N LEU A 591 38.07 -12.32 0.25
CA LEU A 591 37.08 -12.36 -0.83
C LEU A 591 35.83 -11.53 -0.52
N ILE A 592 35.36 -11.54 0.74
CA ILE A 592 34.27 -10.68 1.20
C ILE A 592 34.70 -9.21 1.24
N GLU A 593 35.92 -8.92 1.68
CA GLU A 593 36.52 -7.57 1.60
C GLU A 593 36.51 -7.06 0.15
N SER A 594 36.94 -7.89 -0.81
CA SER A 594 36.90 -7.54 -2.23
C SER A 594 35.48 -7.37 -2.77
N TYR A 595 34.55 -8.25 -2.39
CA TYR A 595 33.13 -8.18 -2.78
C TYR A 595 32.46 -6.90 -2.30
N LEU A 596 32.76 -6.45 -1.08
CA LEU A 596 32.16 -5.23 -0.50
C LEU A 596 32.84 -3.96 -1.00
N SER A 597 34.13 -3.99 -1.37
CA SER A 597 34.84 -2.81 -1.91
C SER A 597 34.34 -2.38 -3.30
N ASN A 598 34.43 -1.08 -3.63
CA ASN A 598 34.06 -0.52 -4.94
C ASN A 598 32.66 -0.95 -5.43
N CYS A 599 31.69 -1.05 -4.50
CA CYS A 599 30.30 -1.31 -4.87
C CYS A 599 29.65 -0.02 -5.39
N GLU A 600 29.03 -0.10 -6.57
CA GLU A 600 28.36 1.05 -7.17
C GLU A 600 26.93 0.71 -7.58
N LEU A 601 26.02 1.65 -7.35
CA LEU A 601 24.66 1.64 -7.87
C LEU A 601 24.63 2.33 -9.23
N ILE A 602 23.93 1.75 -10.19
CA ILE A 602 23.70 2.34 -11.50
C ILE A 602 22.21 2.52 -11.81
N TRP A 603 21.84 3.64 -12.43
CA TRP A 603 20.50 3.84 -12.98
C TRP A 603 20.54 4.69 -14.25
N ILE A 604 19.45 4.64 -15.01
CA ILE A 604 19.27 5.47 -16.21
C ILE A 604 18.42 6.68 -15.79
N ASN A 605 18.92 7.88 -16.06
CA ASN A 605 18.18 9.12 -15.77
C ASN A 605 17.12 9.42 -16.86
N GLU A 606 16.39 10.52 -16.69
CA GLU A 606 15.34 10.95 -17.63
C GLU A 606 15.84 11.23 -19.07
N GLU A 607 17.14 11.49 -19.23
CA GLU A 607 17.81 11.74 -20.52
C GLU A 607 18.35 10.47 -21.18
N GLY A 608 18.27 9.31 -20.51
CA GLY A 608 18.85 8.06 -20.99
C GLY A 608 20.32 7.84 -20.60
N ASN A 609 20.92 8.72 -19.79
CA ASN A 609 22.30 8.63 -19.35
C ASN A 609 22.44 7.74 -18.11
N VAL A 610 23.49 6.91 -18.09
CA VAL A 610 23.82 6.07 -16.92
C VAL A 610 24.46 6.93 -15.84
N GLN A 611 23.91 6.85 -14.64
CA GLN A 611 24.40 7.50 -13.43
C GLN A 611 25.01 6.46 -12.48
N TYR A 612 25.95 6.91 -11.65
CA TYR A 612 26.70 6.09 -10.72
C TYR A 612 26.59 6.65 -9.30
N TYR A 613 26.55 5.77 -8.31
CA TYR A 613 26.59 6.14 -6.90
C TYR A 613 27.40 5.11 -6.11
N SER A 614 28.53 5.53 -5.55
CA SER A 614 29.41 4.66 -4.77
C SER A 614 28.83 4.40 -3.38
N MET A 615 28.89 3.13 -2.96
CA MET A 615 28.49 2.70 -1.63
C MET A 615 29.72 2.59 -0.72
N GLU A 616 29.56 2.87 0.57
CA GLU A 616 30.62 2.66 1.58
C GLU A 616 30.21 1.72 2.72
N LYS A 617 28.91 1.39 2.81
CA LYS A 617 28.37 0.41 3.75
C LYS A 617 27.07 -0.18 3.21
N GLY A 618 26.53 -1.17 3.90
CA GLY A 618 25.33 -1.88 3.49
C GLY A 618 25.62 -3.16 2.71
N VAL A 619 24.64 -4.06 2.69
CA VAL A 619 24.59 -5.17 1.73
C VAL A 619 23.39 -4.93 0.80
N PRO A 620 23.58 -4.97 -0.53
CA PRO A 620 22.54 -4.56 -1.47
C PRO A 620 21.24 -5.36 -1.34
N GLN A 621 20.08 -4.70 -1.35
CA GLN A 621 18.77 -5.36 -1.29
C GLN A 621 18.46 -6.10 -2.60
N GLY A 622 18.71 -7.40 -2.63
CA GLY A 622 18.67 -8.21 -3.84
C GLY A 622 19.85 -9.18 -3.94
N SER A 623 20.90 -8.94 -3.14
CA SER A 623 22.03 -9.84 -2.94
C SER A 623 21.60 -11.20 -2.36
N ILE A 624 22.22 -12.27 -2.85
CA ILE A 624 22.10 -13.62 -2.32
C ILE A 624 22.88 -13.76 -1.01
N LEU A 625 24.03 -13.09 -0.89
CA LEU A 625 24.90 -13.11 0.29
C LEU A 625 24.38 -12.24 1.44
N GLY A 626 23.77 -11.10 1.11
CA GLY A 626 23.37 -10.06 2.08
C GLY A 626 22.63 -10.59 3.31
N PRO A 627 21.60 -11.45 3.16
CA PRO A 627 20.92 -12.06 4.30
C PRO A 627 21.83 -12.83 5.28
N ARG A 628 22.83 -13.55 4.77
CA ARG A 628 23.76 -14.32 5.60
C ARG A 628 24.74 -13.38 6.32
N LEU A 629 25.28 -12.39 5.61
CA LEU A 629 26.18 -11.38 6.19
C LEU A 629 25.48 -10.57 7.29
N TRP A 630 24.21 -10.20 7.08
CA TRP A 630 23.37 -9.57 8.11
C TRP A 630 23.28 -10.44 9.36
N ASN A 631 22.92 -11.72 9.20
CA ASN A 631 22.75 -12.63 10.33
C ASN A 631 24.06 -12.85 11.10
N LEU A 632 25.22 -12.90 10.43
CA LEU A 632 26.52 -13.00 11.10
C LEU A 632 26.76 -11.81 12.02
N VAL A 633 26.60 -10.57 11.53
CA VAL A 633 26.87 -9.37 12.33
C VAL A 633 25.82 -9.19 13.44
N TYR A 634 24.54 -9.35 13.10
CA TYR A 634 23.43 -9.15 14.03
C TYR A 634 23.33 -10.27 15.09
N GLU A 635 24.13 -11.33 14.93
CA GLU A 635 24.23 -12.39 15.92
C GLU A 635 24.59 -11.86 17.31
N SER A 636 25.52 -10.91 17.39
CA SER A 636 25.96 -10.36 18.69
C SER A 636 24.85 -9.69 19.50
N VAL A 637 23.74 -9.31 18.85
CA VAL A 637 22.50 -8.84 19.48
C VAL A 637 21.59 -10.02 19.84
N THR A 638 21.42 -10.98 18.94
CA THR A 638 20.49 -12.11 19.13
C THR A 638 20.98 -13.17 20.11
N ASN A 639 22.30 -13.29 20.30
CA ASN A 639 22.96 -14.13 21.32
C ASN A 639 23.26 -13.40 22.63
N MET A 640 22.74 -12.19 22.82
CA MET A 640 22.99 -11.44 24.04
C MET A 640 22.48 -12.21 25.26
N ARG A 641 23.34 -12.36 26.29
CA ARG A 641 22.93 -12.91 27.59
C ARG A 641 22.03 -11.89 28.28
N LEU A 642 20.79 -12.27 28.55
CA LEU A 642 19.81 -11.42 29.20
C LEU A 642 19.68 -11.79 30.68
N ILE A 643 19.11 -10.87 31.46
CA ILE A 643 18.70 -11.14 32.84
C ILE A 643 17.62 -12.22 32.90
N GLU A 644 17.47 -12.87 34.05
CA GLU A 644 16.46 -13.91 34.25
C GLU A 644 15.07 -13.44 33.81
N GLU A 645 14.28 -14.32 33.19
CA GLU A 645 12.91 -14.02 32.74
C GLU A 645 12.83 -12.81 31.77
N ALA A 646 13.91 -12.57 31.03
CA ALA A 646 13.95 -11.73 29.85
C ALA A 646 14.32 -12.56 28.61
N TYR A 647 13.70 -12.23 27.48
CA TYR A 647 13.77 -13.00 26.26
C TYR A 647 13.90 -12.07 25.06
N LEU A 648 14.53 -12.56 24.00
CA LEU A 648 14.66 -11.84 22.73
C LEU A 648 14.40 -12.80 21.58
N THR A 649 13.66 -12.35 20.59
CA THR A 649 13.51 -13.05 19.31
C THR A 649 13.70 -12.07 18.16
N GLY A 650 14.55 -12.43 17.20
CA GLY A 650 14.79 -11.68 15.97
C GLY A 650 14.25 -12.42 14.75
N TYR A 651 13.72 -11.67 13.79
CA TYR A 651 13.52 -12.13 12.42
C TYR A 651 14.18 -11.13 11.47
N ALA A 652 15.39 -11.44 11.02
CA ALA A 652 16.27 -10.49 10.36
C ALA A 652 16.51 -9.27 11.26
N ASN A 653 16.04 -8.09 10.84
CA ASN A 653 16.11 -6.85 11.59
C ASN A 653 14.94 -6.67 12.59
N ASP A 654 13.83 -7.38 12.42
CA ASP A 654 12.66 -7.24 13.29
C ASP A 654 12.93 -7.93 14.64
N THR A 655 13.26 -7.13 15.66
CA THR A 655 13.63 -7.64 17.00
C THR A 655 12.50 -7.37 17.98
N ILE A 656 12.09 -8.37 18.75
CA ILE A 656 11.15 -8.19 19.86
C ILE A 656 11.79 -8.66 21.16
N VAL A 657 11.76 -7.78 22.16
CA VAL A 657 12.25 -8.03 23.51
C VAL A 657 11.06 -8.25 24.42
N MET A 658 11.11 -9.27 25.27
CA MET A 658 10.03 -9.64 26.17
C MET A 658 10.57 -9.83 27.59
N VAL A 659 9.76 -9.50 28.59
CA VAL A 659 10.07 -9.79 29.99
C VAL A 659 8.85 -10.30 30.72
N ARG A 660 9.08 -11.13 31.73
CA ARG A 660 8.07 -11.56 32.70
C ARG A 660 8.39 -11.04 34.09
N ALA A 661 7.36 -10.66 34.83
CA ALA A 661 7.49 -10.25 36.24
C ALA A 661 6.17 -10.43 37.02
N GLY A 662 6.26 -10.57 38.34
CA GLY A 662 5.08 -10.78 39.20
C GLY A 662 4.15 -9.58 39.28
N ASN A 663 4.66 -8.37 39.02
CA ASN A 663 3.86 -7.16 38.98
C ASN A 663 4.25 -6.23 37.82
N LEU A 664 3.33 -5.34 37.47
CA LEU A 664 3.48 -4.44 36.32
C LEU A 664 4.64 -3.43 36.49
N ARG A 665 4.92 -2.97 37.71
CA ARG A 665 6.00 -2.00 37.95
C ARG A 665 7.36 -2.62 37.68
N GLU A 666 7.57 -3.82 38.21
CA GLU A 666 8.77 -4.62 37.98
C GLU A 666 8.94 -4.95 36.49
N ALA A 667 7.88 -5.40 35.82
CA ALA A 667 7.93 -5.71 34.38
C ALA A 667 8.38 -4.50 33.54
N LYS A 668 7.90 -3.29 33.87
CA LYS A 668 8.30 -2.06 33.18
C LYS A 668 9.79 -1.76 33.36
N ILE A 669 10.27 -1.78 34.60
CA ILE A 669 11.68 -1.51 34.93
C ILE A 669 12.56 -2.52 34.19
N LYS A 670 12.21 -3.80 34.30
CA LYS A 670 12.92 -4.90 33.67
C LYS A 670 12.98 -4.74 32.15
N LEU A 671 11.85 -4.43 31.50
CA LEU A 671 11.83 -4.23 30.05
C LEU A 671 12.69 -3.04 29.64
N SER A 672 12.62 -1.91 30.35
CA SER A 672 13.44 -0.73 30.04
C SER A 672 14.94 -1.01 30.17
N ILE A 673 15.37 -1.79 31.17
CA ILE A 673 16.78 -2.21 31.33
C ILE A 673 17.22 -3.07 30.14
N VAL A 674 16.43 -4.09 29.81
CA VAL A 674 16.78 -5.04 28.73
C VAL A 674 16.79 -4.34 27.38
N VAL A 675 15.75 -3.55 27.08
CA VAL A 675 15.68 -2.78 25.83
C VAL A 675 16.86 -1.82 25.72
N SER A 676 17.20 -1.07 26.78
CA SER A 676 18.36 -0.16 26.75
C SER A 676 19.67 -0.91 26.46
N SER A 677 19.82 -2.11 27.02
CA SER A 677 21.00 -2.96 26.80
C SER A 677 21.08 -3.45 25.35
N VAL A 678 19.95 -3.87 24.77
CA VAL A 678 19.84 -4.27 23.36
C VAL A 678 20.12 -3.09 22.43
N ILE A 679 19.55 -1.91 22.72
CA ILE A 679 19.78 -0.68 21.95
C ILE A 679 21.26 -0.31 21.94
N ARG A 680 21.91 -0.37 23.11
CA ARG A 680 23.36 -0.13 23.21
C ARG A 680 24.15 -1.10 22.34
N LYS A 681 23.78 -2.39 22.33
CA LYS A 681 24.45 -3.39 21.48
C LYS A 681 24.25 -3.14 19.99
N ILE A 682 23.03 -2.75 19.57
CA ILE A 682 22.74 -2.37 18.18
C ILE A 682 23.59 -1.17 17.76
N ARG A 683 23.72 -0.14 18.61
CA ARG A 683 24.57 1.02 18.34
C ARG A 683 26.05 0.70 18.22
N GLN A 684 26.55 -0.24 19.04
CA GLN A 684 27.94 -0.74 18.92
C GLN A 684 28.24 -1.43 17.58
N LEU A 685 27.19 -1.86 16.85
CA LEU A 685 27.33 -2.38 15.49
C LEU A 685 27.32 -1.28 14.42
N GLY A 686 27.25 0.00 14.80
CA GLY A 686 27.10 1.13 13.87
C GLY A 686 25.70 1.24 13.26
N LEU A 687 24.68 0.70 13.94
CA LEU A 687 23.30 0.72 13.46
C LEU A 687 22.44 1.72 14.27
N GLU A 688 21.50 2.35 13.58
CA GLU A 688 20.54 3.29 14.16
C GLU A 688 19.14 2.67 14.32
N ILE A 689 18.40 3.17 15.30
CA ILE A 689 17.05 2.70 15.63
C ILE A 689 16.02 3.74 15.20
N ALA A 690 14.92 3.27 14.58
CA ALA A 690 13.76 4.08 14.30
C ALA A 690 12.79 4.03 15.49
N ALA A 691 13.17 4.68 16.61
CA ALA A 691 12.46 4.56 17.88
C ALA A 691 10.97 4.94 17.79
N HIS A 692 10.59 5.89 16.94
CA HIS A 692 9.20 6.29 16.69
C HIS A 692 8.31 5.22 16.01
N LYS A 693 8.91 4.16 15.44
CA LYS A 693 8.19 3.02 14.84
C LYS A 693 8.10 1.82 15.78
N SER A 694 8.80 1.86 16.89
CA SER A 694 8.80 0.78 17.86
C SER A 694 7.45 0.74 18.59
N GLU A 695 6.91 -0.46 18.78
CA GLU A 695 5.62 -0.67 19.42
C GLU A 695 5.80 -1.52 20.67
N ALA A 696 4.98 -1.26 21.70
CA ALA A 696 5.00 -2.08 22.91
C ALA A 696 3.61 -2.59 23.28
N ILE A 697 3.56 -3.69 24.01
CA ILE A 697 2.32 -4.35 24.43
C ILE A 697 2.47 -4.97 25.81
N VAL A 698 1.37 -5.00 26.55
CA VAL A 698 1.24 -5.71 27.82
C VAL A 698 0.32 -6.90 27.62
N PHE A 699 0.77 -8.07 28.05
CA PHE A 699 -0.03 -9.28 28.22
C PHE A 699 -0.26 -9.47 29.72
N PRO A 700 -1.48 -9.22 30.22
CA PRO A 700 -1.78 -9.38 31.62
C PRO A 700 -1.93 -10.87 32.02
N PRO A 701 -1.85 -11.18 33.32
CA PRO A 701 -2.17 -12.51 33.86
C PRO A 701 -3.56 -13.00 33.40
N ASN A 702 -3.75 -14.32 33.32
CA ASN A 702 -4.99 -14.92 32.81
C ASN A 702 -6.25 -14.55 33.62
N ASP A 703 -6.09 -14.18 34.89
CA ASP A 703 -7.21 -13.76 35.75
C ASP A 703 -7.83 -12.41 35.31
N TYR A 704 -7.12 -11.65 34.48
CA TYR A 704 -7.64 -10.42 33.87
C TYR A 704 -8.59 -10.75 32.73
N LYS A 705 -9.85 -10.29 32.83
CA LYS A 705 -10.84 -10.44 31.75
C LYS A 705 -10.78 -9.32 30.69
N ARG A 706 -10.19 -8.17 31.05
CA ARG A 706 -10.07 -6.97 30.20
C ARG A 706 -8.78 -6.22 30.51
N TRP A 707 -8.25 -5.53 29.52
CA TRP A 707 -7.05 -4.70 29.66
C TRP A 707 -7.25 -3.33 29.01
N ASN A 708 -7.21 -2.27 29.81
CA ASN A 708 -7.39 -0.88 29.36
C ASN A 708 -6.45 0.11 30.06
N LYS A 709 -5.50 -0.38 30.87
CA LYS A 709 -4.56 0.47 31.60
C LYS A 709 -3.63 1.20 30.62
N LYS A 710 -3.30 2.46 30.93
CA LYS A 710 -2.29 3.22 30.17
C LYS A 710 -0.92 2.89 30.74
N VAL A 711 -0.14 2.11 30.00
CA VAL A 711 1.23 1.75 30.36
C VAL A 711 2.19 2.39 29.36
N TYR A 712 3.32 2.86 29.88
CA TYR A 712 4.36 3.49 29.08
C TYR A 712 5.69 2.84 29.41
N ILE A 713 6.52 2.64 28.40
CA ILE A 713 7.89 2.16 28.52
C ILE A 713 8.80 3.25 27.98
N ASP A 714 9.87 3.53 28.70
CA ASP A 714 10.88 4.48 28.27
C ASP A 714 11.90 3.73 27.42
N MET A 715 12.09 4.22 26.19
CA MET A 715 12.99 3.65 25.19
C MET A 715 13.64 4.79 24.43
N ASP A 716 14.96 4.90 24.53
CA ASP A 716 15.75 5.86 23.73
C ASP A 716 15.29 7.32 23.86
N ASN A 717 15.06 7.77 25.10
CA ASN A 717 14.48 9.08 25.43
C ASN A 717 13.06 9.31 24.88
N ILE A 718 12.42 8.28 24.31
CA ILE A 718 11.03 8.30 23.85
C ILE A 718 10.17 7.49 24.80
N ARG A 719 9.02 8.05 25.15
CA ARG A 719 8.01 7.37 25.97
C ARG A 719 7.01 6.65 25.09
N ILE A 720 7.19 5.34 24.92
CA ILE A 720 6.33 4.49 24.09
C ILE A 720 5.11 4.06 24.89
N LYS A 721 3.92 4.38 24.38
CA LYS A 721 2.65 3.91 24.94
C LYS A 721 2.41 2.46 24.53
N CYS A 722 2.17 1.58 25.49
CA CYS A 722 1.76 0.21 25.21
C CYS A 722 0.38 0.18 24.54
N SER A 723 0.26 -0.58 23.46
CA SER A 723 -1.00 -0.81 22.76
C SER A 723 -1.94 -1.70 23.58
N ASN A 724 -3.20 -1.28 23.68
CA ASN A 724 -4.27 -2.08 24.29
C ASN A 724 -5.09 -2.87 23.25
N VAL A 725 -4.86 -2.63 21.96
CA VAL A 725 -5.55 -3.31 20.85
C VAL A 725 -4.69 -4.36 20.16
N GLY A 726 -3.37 -4.32 20.41
CA GLY A 726 -2.38 -5.21 19.83
C GLY A 726 -1.32 -4.49 19.00
N ILE A 727 -0.26 -5.21 18.65
CA ILE A 727 0.84 -4.75 17.79
C ILE A 727 0.98 -5.67 16.59
N LYS A 728 1.52 -5.18 15.47
CA LYS A 728 1.72 -6.01 14.28
C LYS A 728 3.12 -6.62 14.31
N TYR A 729 3.20 -7.94 14.44
CA TYR A 729 4.47 -8.67 14.45
C TYR A 729 4.48 -9.75 13.37
N LEU A 730 5.44 -9.66 12.44
CA LEU A 730 5.65 -10.60 11.34
C LEU A 730 4.38 -10.94 10.54
N GLY A 731 3.53 -9.93 10.33
CA GLY A 731 2.29 -10.02 9.54
C GLY A 731 1.05 -10.49 10.32
N VAL A 732 1.17 -10.84 11.60
CA VAL A 732 0.05 -11.16 12.49
C VAL A 732 -0.11 -10.04 13.52
N THR A 733 -1.35 -9.66 13.85
CA THR A 733 -1.60 -8.68 14.92
C THR A 733 -1.80 -9.47 16.21
N ILE A 734 -0.89 -9.30 17.17
CA ILE A 734 -0.95 -9.96 18.47
C ILE A 734 -1.57 -8.99 19.48
N ASP A 735 -2.66 -9.40 20.13
CA ASP A 735 -3.38 -8.60 21.13
C ASP A 735 -3.12 -9.13 22.56
N PRO A 736 -3.45 -8.36 23.61
CA PRO A 736 -3.14 -8.71 24.99
C PRO A 736 -3.65 -10.07 25.47
N PHE A 737 -4.67 -10.63 24.83
CA PHE A 737 -5.29 -11.90 25.21
C PHE A 737 -5.17 -12.97 24.12
N TRP A 738 -4.42 -12.71 23.05
CA TRP A 738 -4.32 -13.61 21.89
C TRP A 738 -5.69 -13.99 21.29
N ASN A 739 -6.69 -13.11 21.33
CA ASN A 739 -8.02 -13.40 20.78
C ASN A 739 -8.15 -13.07 19.27
N PHE A 740 -7.14 -12.42 18.72
CA PHE A 740 -6.95 -12.04 17.33
C PHE A 740 -8.07 -11.18 16.73
N ASN A 741 -8.86 -10.49 17.55
CA ASN A 741 -9.94 -9.63 17.06
C ASN A 741 -9.43 -8.53 16.11
N ALA A 742 -8.38 -7.81 16.52
CA ALA A 742 -7.75 -6.78 15.69
C ALA A 742 -7.11 -7.37 14.42
N HIS A 743 -6.56 -8.58 14.51
CA HIS A 743 -6.00 -9.30 13.36
C HIS A 743 -7.09 -9.62 12.33
N PHE A 744 -8.18 -10.28 12.74
CA PHE A 744 -9.26 -10.64 11.83
C PHE A 744 -9.92 -9.40 11.22
N SER A 745 -10.14 -8.33 11.99
CA SER A 745 -10.65 -7.07 11.46
C SER A 745 -9.77 -6.53 10.31
N THR A 746 -8.45 -6.48 10.53
CA THR A 746 -7.48 -6.00 9.54
C THR A 746 -7.42 -6.90 8.30
N VAL A 747 -7.34 -8.22 8.50
CA VAL A 747 -7.22 -9.22 7.44
C VAL A 747 -8.50 -9.29 6.60
N LEU A 748 -9.67 -9.28 7.23
CA LEU A 748 -10.96 -9.28 6.54
C LEU A 748 -11.18 -8.00 5.74
N ASN A 749 -10.78 -6.83 6.23
CA ASN A 749 -10.86 -5.58 5.48
C ASN A 749 -9.98 -5.64 4.21
N LYS A 750 -8.74 -6.12 4.35
CA LYS A 750 -7.83 -6.31 3.22
C LYS A 750 -8.38 -7.33 2.21
N ALA A 751 -8.86 -8.47 2.69
CA ALA A 751 -9.43 -9.52 1.85
C ALA A 751 -10.70 -9.06 1.13
N ASN A 752 -11.57 -8.27 1.79
CA ASN A 752 -12.74 -7.66 1.17
C ASN A 752 -12.36 -6.68 0.06
N ALA A 753 -11.37 -5.81 0.29
CA ALA A 753 -10.89 -4.87 -0.72
C ALA A 753 -10.40 -5.58 -2.00
N VAL A 754 -9.62 -6.65 -1.85
CA VAL A 754 -9.17 -7.46 -2.99
C VAL A 754 -10.35 -8.21 -3.63
N THR A 755 -11.29 -8.72 -2.83
CA THR A 755 -12.51 -9.38 -3.32
C THR A 755 -13.34 -8.44 -4.17
N TYR A 756 -13.51 -7.17 -3.79
CA TYR A 756 -14.25 -6.20 -4.59
C TYR A 756 -13.62 -5.99 -5.97
N LYS A 757 -12.29 -5.93 -6.05
CA LYS A 757 -11.57 -5.85 -7.33
C LYS A 757 -11.79 -7.11 -8.19
N LEU A 758 -11.73 -8.29 -7.58
CA LEU A 758 -11.92 -9.57 -8.27
C LEU A 758 -13.35 -9.80 -8.74
N VAL A 759 -14.36 -9.31 -8.00
CA VAL A 759 -15.77 -9.45 -8.38
C VAL A 759 -16.08 -8.81 -9.73
N ALA A 760 -15.33 -7.78 -10.13
CA ALA A 760 -15.48 -7.18 -11.46
C ALA A 760 -15.11 -8.15 -12.60
N LEU A 761 -14.13 -9.02 -12.36
CA LEU A 761 -13.71 -10.07 -13.30
C LEU A 761 -14.58 -11.33 -13.21
N MET A 762 -15.11 -11.64 -12.02
CA MET A 762 -15.90 -12.85 -11.74
C MET A 762 -17.41 -12.56 -11.73
N LYS A 763 -17.96 -11.99 -12.82
CA LYS A 763 -19.42 -11.76 -12.88
C LYS A 763 -20.17 -13.09 -13.04
N ASN A 764 -21.33 -13.21 -12.40
CA ASN A 764 -22.09 -14.48 -12.35
C ASN A 764 -22.60 -14.92 -13.72
N LEU A 765 -22.97 -14.00 -14.61
CA LEU A 765 -23.58 -14.35 -15.90
C LEU A 765 -22.57 -14.46 -17.05
N LYS A 766 -21.37 -13.88 -16.91
CA LYS A 766 -20.31 -13.82 -17.92
C LYS A 766 -18.95 -13.67 -17.22
N GLY A 767 -17.92 -14.41 -17.62
CA GLY A 767 -16.59 -14.28 -17.00
C GLY A 767 -15.77 -15.58 -17.11
N PRO A 768 -14.62 -15.67 -16.40
CA PRO A 768 -13.72 -16.82 -16.42
C PRO A 768 -14.39 -18.13 -16.03
N SER A 769 -13.79 -19.26 -16.43
CA SER A 769 -14.22 -20.59 -15.99
C SER A 769 -14.16 -20.76 -14.47
N ASP A 770 -14.91 -21.73 -13.96
CA ASP A 770 -14.93 -22.11 -12.53
C ASP A 770 -13.51 -22.31 -11.96
N HIS A 771 -12.67 -23.05 -12.69
CA HIS A 771 -11.28 -23.29 -12.34
C HIS A 771 -10.48 -21.99 -12.14
N LYS A 772 -10.63 -21.02 -13.04
CA LYS A 772 -9.94 -19.73 -12.95
C LYS A 772 -10.49 -18.86 -11.83
N ARG A 773 -11.80 -18.89 -11.58
CA ARG A 773 -12.39 -18.19 -10.42
C ARG A 773 -11.90 -18.79 -9.10
N LYS A 774 -11.76 -20.11 -9.03
CA LYS A 774 -11.18 -20.81 -7.88
C LYS A 774 -9.73 -20.39 -7.64
N LEU A 775 -8.94 -20.23 -8.70
CA LEU A 775 -7.57 -19.70 -8.60
C LEU A 775 -7.52 -18.28 -8.02
N TYR A 776 -8.41 -17.39 -8.44
CA TYR A 776 -8.51 -16.05 -7.86
C TYR A 776 -8.96 -16.07 -6.40
N ALA A 777 -9.91 -16.94 -6.06
CA ALA A 777 -10.31 -17.15 -4.67
C ALA A 777 -9.14 -17.64 -3.80
N ASN A 778 -8.24 -18.46 -4.34
CA ASN A 778 -7.03 -18.88 -3.63
C ASN A 778 -6.09 -17.72 -3.29
N THR A 779 -6.09 -16.64 -4.08
CA THR A 779 -5.37 -15.39 -3.71
C THR A 779 -5.94 -14.79 -2.42
N ILE A 780 -7.27 -14.80 -2.26
CA ILE A 780 -7.92 -14.34 -1.03
C ILE A 780 -7.64 -15.29 0.13
N TYR A 781 -7.64 -16.61 -0.11
CA TYR A 781 -7.31 -17.59 0.93
C TYR A 781 -5.87 -17.42 1.42
N ALA A 782 -4.91 -17.09 0.55
CA ALA A 782 -3.55 -16.79 0.97
C ALA A 782 -3.48 -15.59 1.93
N ILE A 783 -4.34 -14.57 1.74
CA ILE A 783 -4.46 -13.45 2.67
C ILE A 783 -5.10 -13.89 3.99
N LEU A 784 -6.19 -14.67 3.93
CA LEU A 784 -6.94 -15.11 5.10
C LEU A 784 -6.19 -16.12 5.97
N LEU A 785 -5.41 -17.02 5.36
CA LEU A 785 -4.76 -18.16 6.03
C LEU A 785 -3.31 -17.88 6.43
N TYR A 786 -2.76 -16.70 6.13
CA TYR A 786 -1.45 -16.32 6.63
C TYR A 786 -1.45 -16.31 8.16
N GLY A 787 -0.48 -16.98 8.78
CA GLY A 787 -0.43 -17.11 10.24
C GLY A 787 -1.38 -18.16 10.83
N ALA A 788 -2.13 -18.93 10.04
CA ALA A 788 -3.13 -19.89 10.54
C ALA A 788 -2.63 -20.83 11.67
N PRO A 789 -1.40 -21.37 11.65
CA PRO A 789 -0.91 -22.17 12.77
C PRO A 789 -0.91 -21.45 14.14
N ILE A 790 -0.87 -20.11 14.14
CA ILE A 790 -0.86 -19.26 15.33
C ILE A 790 -2.26 -18.99 15.88
N TRP A 791 -3.26 -18.74 15.01
CA TRP A 791 -4.60 -18.25 15.42
C TRP A 791 -5.76 -19.22 15.15
N SER A 792 -5.51 -20.36 14.51
CA SER A 792 -6.58 -21.29 14.06
C SER A 792 -7.47 -21.79 15.19
N ASN A 793 -6.90 -22.10 16.36
CA ASN A 793 -7.65 -22.55 17.53
C ASN A 793 -8.56 -21.42 18.05
N GLU A 794 -8.08 -20.19 18.02
CA GLU A 794 -8.82 -19.03 18.51
C GLU A 794 -9.97 -18.62 17.56
N LEU A 795 -9.82 -18.85 16.25
CA LEU A 795 -10.92 -18.67 15.29
C LEU A 795 -12.10 -19.61 15.60
N GLU A 796 -11.84 -20.82 16.09
CA GLU A 796 -12.90 -21.78 16.45
C GLU A 796 -13.76 -21.26 17.61
N ILE A 797 -13.12 -20.62 18.59
CA ILE A 797 -13.76 -20.07 19.77
C ILE A 797 -14.45 -18.73 19.44
N ASN A 798 -13.83 -17.92 18.58
CA ASN A 798 -14.31 -16.59 18.21
C ASN A 798 -15.47 -16.64 17.20
N LYS A 799 -16.69 -16.82 17.71
CA LYS A 799 -17.93 -16.91 16.91
C LYS A 799 -18.12 -15.72 15.96
N HIS A 800 -17.75 -14.51 16.37
CA HIS A 800 -17.90 -13.30 15.53
C HIS A 800 -16.94 -13.33 14.35
N ALA A 801 -15.63 -13.50 14.60
CA ALA A 801 -14.63 -13.60 13.54
C ALA A 801 -14.95 -14.76 12.58
N LYS A 802 -15.33 -15.93 13.10
CA LYS A 802 -15.77 -17.08 12.30
C LYS A 802 -16.95 -16.73 11.41
N LYS A 803 -17.97 -16.03 11.91
CA LYS A 803 -19.12 -15.57 11.11
C LYS A 803 -18.70 -14.63 9.96
N GLU A 804 -17.82 -13.67 10.22
CA GLU A 804 -17.37 -12.73 9.19
C GLU A 804 -16.49 -13.40 8.12
N VAL A 805 -15.62 -14.33 8.51
CA VAL A 805 -14.87 -15.19 7.58
C VAL A 805 -15.83 -15.99 6.69
N ARG A 806 -16.86 -16.63 7.27
CA ARG A 806 -17.88 -17.38 6.52
C ARG A 806 -18.62 -16.51 5.51
N LYS A 807 -19.00 -15.28 5.88
CA LYS A 807 -19.67 -14.35 4.95
C LYS A 807 -18.80 -14.04 3.73
N LEU A 808 -17.51 -13.77 3.93
CA LEU A 808 -16.57 -13.52 2.85
C LEU A 808 -16.37 -14.78 1.99
N GLN A 809 -16.19 -15.94 2.63
CA GLN A 809 -16.03 -17.21 1.94
C GLN A 809 -17.26 -17.56 1.09
N LYS A 810 -18.48 -17.39 1.62
CA LYS A 810 -19.73 -17.54 0.87
C LYS A 810 -19.75 -16.64 -0.36
N LYS A 811 -19.40 -15.37 -0.20
CA LYS A 811 -19.36 -14.39 -1.29
C LYS A 811 -18.43 -14.87 -2.41
N LEU A 812 -17.27 -15.44 -2.08
CA LEU A 812 -16.33 -15.99 -3.06
C LEU A 812 -16.87 -17.26 -3.72
N ALA A 813 -17.36 -18.22 -2.92
CA ALA A 813 -17.92 -19.46 -3.42
C ALA A 813 -19.04 -19.21 -4.44
N LEU A 814 -19.97 -18.30 -4.14
CA LEU A 814 -21.03 -17.89 -5.08
C LEU A 814 -20.50 -17.30 -6.39
N ARG A 815 -19.35 -16.63 -6.39
CA ARG A 815 -18.73 -16.14 -7.63
C ARG A 815 -18.14 -17.27 -8.44
N ILE A 816 -17.51 -18.23 -7.78
CA ILE A 816 -16.87 -19.40 -8.41
C ILE A 816 -17.93 -20.20 -9.17
N ILE A 817 -19.01 -20.58 -8.47
CA ILE A 817 -20.10 -21.39 -9.03
C ILE A 817 -21.14 -20.57 -9.83
N SER A 818 -20.94 -19.27 -9.99
CA SER A 818 -21.94 -18.36 -10.61
C SER A 818 -23.31 -18.36 -9.92
N GLY A 819 -23.38 -18.77 -8.65
CA GLY A 819 -24.63 -19.02 -7.92
C GLY A 819 -25.38 -17.78 -7.47
N TYR A 820 -26.70 -17.92 -7.29
CA TYR A 820 -27.56 -16.89 -6.70
C TYR A 820 -27.28 -16.71 -5.20
N ARG A 821 -27.59 -15.52 -4.65
CA ARG A 821 -27.39 -15.20 -3.22
C ARG A 821 -28.18 -16.10 -2.26
N THR A 822 -29.25 -16.72 -2.76
CA THR A 822 -30.14 -17.64 -2.05
C THR A 822 -29.51 -19.00 -1.77
N VAL A 823 -28.48 -19.41 -2.53
CA VAL A 823 -27.76 -20.66 -2.27
C VAL A 823 -27.20 -20.62 -0.84
N SER A 824 -27.34 -21.71 -0.09
CA SER A 824 -26.85 -21.82 1.29
C SER A 824 -25.33 -21.70 1.33
N TYR A 825 -24.77 -21.43 2.51
CA TYR A 825 -23.33 -21.34 2.67
C TYR A 825 -22.65 -22.68 2.36
N GLU A 826 -23.20 -23.76 2.93
CA GLU A 826 -22.70 -25.13 2.81
C GLU A 826 -22.76 -25.63 1.37
N ALA A 827 -23.88 -25.42 0.65
CA ALA A 827 -24.00 -25.83 -0.75
C ALA A 827 -23.05 -25.05 -1.66
N ALA A 828 -22.87 -23.74 -1.41
CA ALA A 828 -21.95 -22.92 -2.21
C ALA A 828 -20.50 -23.42 -2.08
N GLU A 829 -20.06 -23.81 -0.88
CA GLU A 829 -18.70 -24.30 -0.65
C GLU A 829 -18.43 -25.66 -1.31
N ILE A 830 -19.39 -26.59 -1.24
CA ILE A 830 -19.26 -27.91 -1.87
C ILE A 830 -19.17 -27.76 -3.39
N LEU A 831 -20.09 -26.99 -3.98
CA LEU A 831 -20.11 -26.77 -5.43
C LEU A 831 -18.86 -26.03 -5.91
N ALA A 832 -18.34 -25.10 -5.11
CA ALA A 832 -17.10 -24.37 -5.41
C ALA A 832 -15.84 -25.20 -5.14
N GLU A 833 -15.98 -26.40 -4.56
CA GLU A 833 -14.89 -27.24 -4.09
C GLU A 833 -13.90 -26.45 -3.21
N LEU A 834 -14.45 -25.63 -2.31
CA LEU A 834 -13.71 -24.75 -1.42
C LEU A 834 -13.97 -25.13 0.04
N PRO A 835 -13.06 -25.87 0.69
CA PRO A 835 -13.23 -26.27 2.09
C PRO A 835 -13.35 -25.06 3.02
N PRO A 836 -14.16 -25.14 4.10
CA PRO A 836 -14.29 -24.08 5.10
C PRO A 836 -12.94 -23.53 5.58
N VAL A 837 -12.79 -22.21 5.66
CA VAL A 837 -11.51 -21.56 6.04
C VAL A 837 -11.07 -21.99 7.44
N ASP A 838 -12.00 -22.21 8.37
CA ASP A 838 -11.69 -22.65 9.73
C ASP A 838 -11.13 -24.08 9.76
N LEU A 839 -11.63 -24.98 8.91
CA LEU A 839 -11.06 -26.33 8.78
C LEU A 839 -9.71 -26.29 8.05
N THR A 840 -9.59 -25.47 7.00
CA THR A 840 -8.33 -25.29 6.26
C THR A 840 -7.23 -24.71 7.16
N ALA A 841 -7.57 -23.77 8.04
CA ALA A 841 -6.65 -23.23 9.03
C ALA A 841 -6.16 -24.30 10.01
N LYS A 842 -7.05 -25.19 10.48
CA LYS A 842 -6.68 -26.36 11.31
C LYS A 842 -5.75 -27.31 10.56
N LYS A 843 -6.01 -27.59 9.28
CA LYS A 843 -5.10 -28.38 8.44
C LYS A 843 -3.70 -27.77 8.43
N PHE A 844 -3.59 -26.46 8.18
CA PHE A 844 -2.28 -25.78 8.17
C PHE A 844 -1.56 -25.86 9.50
N LYS A 845 -2.30 -25.74 10.62
CA LYS A 845 -1.75 -25.98 11.95
C LYS A 845 -1.22 -27.39 12.13
N ARG A 846 -2.00 -28.42 11.82
CA ARG A 846 -1.57 -29.83 11.94
C ARG A 846 -0.36 -30.16 11.06
N VAL A 847 -0.34 -29.68 9.81
CA VAL A 847 0.82 -29.81 8.92
C VAL A 847 2.05 -29.16 9.55
N TYR A 848 1.92 -27.95 10.09
CA TYR A 848 3.02 -27.26 10.76
C TYR A 848 3.52 -28.04 11.99
N ASP A 849 2.62 -28.45 12.87
CA ASP A 849 2.94 -29.17 14.10
C ASP A 849 3.67 -30.49 13.80
N ARG A 850 3.15 -31.29 12.84
CA ARG A 850 3.76 -32.56 12.41
C ARG A 850 5.14 -32.37 11.78
N LYS A 851 5.32 -31.33 10.96
CA LYS A 851 6.65 -31.00 10.40
C LYS A 851 7.66 -30.69 11.50
N LYS A 852 7.24 -29.93 12.53
CA LYS A 852 8.11 -29.56 13.65
C LYS A 852 8.43 -30.74 14.57
N GLU A 853 7.47 -31.64 14.77
CA GLU A 853 7.71 -32.87 15.50
C GLU A 853 8.79 -33.74 14.84
N ILE A 854 8.71 -33.94 13.52
CA ILE A 854 9.72 -34.70 12.76
C ILE A 854 11.10 -34.03 12.85
N SER A 855 11.17 -32.71 12.67
CA SER A 855 12.44 -31.97 12.77
C SER A 855 13.06 -32.05 14.17
N ARG A 856 12.27 -32.13 15.25
CA ARG A 856 12.78 -32.31 16.61
C ARG A 856 13.38 -33.69 16.86
N ARG A 857 12.92 -34.72 16.13
CA ARG A 857 13.44 -36.10 16.23
C ARG A 857 14.79 -36.29 15.49
N GLY A 858 15.46 -35.20 15.10
CA GLY A 858 16.78 -35.24 14.44
C GLY A 858 16.76 -35.60 12.96
N ASN A 859 15.62 -35.99 12.41
CA ASN A 859 15.50 -36.35 10.99
C ASN A 859 15.27 -35.10 10.14
N GLY A 860 16.17 -34.86 9.17
CA GLY A 860 15.92 -33.91 8.10
C GLY A 860 14.60 -34.24 7.38
N ILE A 861 13.68 -33.28 7.29
CA ILE A 861 12.39 -33.55 6.67
C ILE A 861 12.52 -33.56 5.15
N THR A 862 12.37 -34.73 4.54
CA THR A 862 12.41 -34.86 3.08
C THR A 862 11.17 -34.24 2.44
N GLU A 863 11.29 -33.75 1.21
CA GLU A 863 10.15 -33.21 0.46
C GLU A 863 9.04 -34.26 0.28
N ARG A 864 9.44 -35.53 0.06
CA ARG A 864 8.52 -36.66 0.03
C ARG A 864 7.71 -36.79 1.32
N ALA A 865 8.36 -36.70 2.48
CA ALA A 865 7.68 -36.75 3.77
C ALA A 865 6.71 -35.57 3.96
N VAL A 866 7.12 -34.35 3.58
CA VAL A 866 6.22 -33.17 3.61
C VAL A 866 5.00 -33.37 2.74
N ASN A 867 5.16 -33.94 1.54
CA ASN A 867 4.06 -34.20 0.62
C ASN A 867 3.09 -35.28 1.14
N VAL A 868 3.62 -36.33 1.79
CA VAL A 868 2.78 -37.35 2.46
C VAL A 868 1.97 -36.73 3.59
N ILE A 869 2.58 -35.92 4.45
CA ILE A 869 1.87 -35.22 5.53
C ILE A 869 0.76 -34.34 4.96
N LYS A 870 1.05 -33.53 3.95
CA LYS A 870 0.04 -32.68 3.29
C LYS A 870 -1.14 -33.50 2.77
N LYS A 871 -0.90 -34.63 2.10
CA LYS A 871 -1.97 -35.51 1.59
C LYS A 871 -2.83 -36.11 2.72
N GLN A 872 -2.19 -36.59 3.79
CA GLN A 872 -2.92 -37.15 4.93
C GLN A 872 -3.77 -36.08 5.63
N GLU A 873 -3.23 -34.88 5.82
CA GLU A 873 -3.96 -33.77 6.43
C GLU A 873 -5.06 -33.21 5.51
N GLU A 874 -4.93 -33.34 4.19
CA GLU A 874 -5.99 -33.06 3.23
C GLU A 874 -7.15 -34.06 3.38
N ALA A 875 -6.86 -35.36 3.46
CA ALA A 875 -7.89 -36.38 3.70
C ALA A 875 -8.59 -36.18 5.06
N ALA A 876 -7.85 -35.80 6.10
CA ALA A 876 -8.43 -35.46 7.40
C ALA A 876 -9.31 -34.20 7.34
N LEU A 877 -8.91 -33.18 6.55
CA LEU A 877 -9.73 -32.00 6.30
C LEU A 877 -11.07 -32.39 5.65
N ILE A 878 -11.04 -33.24 4.62
CA ILE A 878 -12.23 -33.71 3.90
C ILE A 878 -13.16 -34.46 4.86
N ARG A 879 -12.65 -35.42 5.65
CA ARG A 879 -13.47 -36.14 6.64
C ARG A 879 -14.12 -35.22 7.68
N SER A 880 -13.37 -34.25 8.22
CA SER A 880 -13.95 -33.26 9.13
C SER A 880 -15.00 -32.36 8.46
N TRP A 881 -14.91 -32.18 7.14
CA TRP A 881 -15.92 -31.44 6.39
C TRP A 881 -17.17 -32.30 6.17
N GLU A 882 -17.02 -33.58 5.81
CA GLU A 882 -18.13 -34.55 5.73
C GLU A 882 -18.88 -34.67 7.06
N GLU A 883 -18.17 -34.90 8.17
CA GLU A 883 -18.76 -34.96 9.51
C GLU A 883 -19.56 -33.69 9.84
N ARG A 884 -19.03 -32.53 9.45
CA ARG A 884 -19.72 -31.24 9.63
C ARG A 884 -21.00 -31.19 8.80
N LEU A 885 -21.01 -31.73 7.58
CA LEU A 885 -22.17 -31.77 6.69
C LEU A 885 -23.23 -32.77 7.16
N HIS A 886 -22.81 -33.84 7.84
CA HIS A 886 -23.70 -34.89 8.39
C HIS A 886 -24.19 -34.60 9.83
N GLY A 887 -23.72 -33.54 10.49
CA GLY A 887 -24.13 -33.19 11.84
C GLY A 887 -25.58 -32.69 11.95
N GLY A 888 -26.29 -33.12 12.99
CA GLY A 888 -27.76 -32.95 13.18
C GLY A 888 -28.31 -31.53 13.39
N ASN A 889 -27.54 -30.48 13.13
CA ASN A 889 -27.97 -29.07 13.25
C ASN A 889 -27.76 -28.28 11.94
N LEU A 890 -27.86 -28.95 10.79
CA LEU A 890 -27.84 -28.29 9.49
C LEU A 890 -29.23 -28.27 8.85
N PRO A 891 -29.56 -27.22 8.08
CA PRO A 891 -30.77 -27.12 7.24
C PRO A 891 -30.80 -28.13 6.08
N GLY A 892 -30.02 -29.22 6.17
CA GLY A 892 -29.88 -30.31 5.20
C GLY A 892 -31.17 -31.08 4.93
N GLU A 893 -32.03 -31.26 5.94
CA GLU A 893 -33.38 -31.81 5.76
C GLU A 893 -34.33 -30.85 5.00
N ARG A 894 -33.91 -29.60 4.79
CA ARG A 894 -34.62 -28.58 4.01
C ARG A 894 -33.73 -27.91 2.96
N ILE A 895 -32.73 -28.59 2.42
CA ILE A 895 -32.14 -28.17 1.14
C ILE A 895 -33.14 -28.55 0.05
N TYR A 896 -34.20 -27.75 -0.08
CA TYR A 896 -35.02 -27.74 -1.28
C TYR A 896 -34.14 -27.16 -2.41
N LEU A 897 -33.47 -28.06 -3.13
CA LEU A 897 -33.09 -27.76 -4.50
C LEU A 897 -34.40 -27.43 -5.23
N PRO A 898 -34.50 -26.31 -5.97
CA PRO A 898 -35.61 -26.12 -6.88
C PRO A 898 -35.64 -27.33 -7.81
N THR A 899 -36.60 -28.21 -7.58
CA THR A 899 -36.94 -29.32 -8.44
C THR A 899 -37.26 -28.72 -9.80
N THR A 900 -36.32 -28.83 -10.73
CA THR A 900 -36.53 -29.37 -12.09
C THR A 900 -35.20 -29.32 -12.86
N LEU A 901 -34.75 -30.51 -13.24
CA LEU A 901 -33.85 -30.85 -14.36
C LEU A 901 -32.33 -30.57 -14.16
N GLU A 902 -31.58 -31.68 -14.23
CA GLU A 902 -30.12 -31.84 -14.49
C GLU A 902 -29.05 -31.52 -13.42
N HIS A 903 -29.28 -30.66 -12.42
CA HIS A 903 -28.17 -30.23 -11.53
C HIS A 903 -27.85 -31.09 -10.29
N SER A 904 -28.69 -32.07 -9.89
CA SER A 904 -28.41 -32.94 -8.73
C SER A 904 -27.20 -33.85 -8.94
N SER A 905 -26.96 -34.26 -10.19
CA SER A 905 -25.77 -35.02 -10.60
C SER A 905 -24.47 -34.26 -10.32
N SER A 906 -24.47 -32.92 -10.44
CA SER A 906 -23.26 -32.10 -10.27
C SER A 906 -22.80 -31.98 -8.82
N LEU A 907 -23.74 -31.91 -7.87
CA LEU A 907 -23.41 -31.84 -6.44
C LEU A 907 -22.85 -33.19 -5.97
N GLN A 908 -23.50 -34.29 -6.34
CA GLN A 908 -23.01 -35.63 -6.05
C GLN A 908 -21.65 -35.88 -6.73
N GLN A 909 -21.46 -35.46 -7.99
CA GLN A 909 -20.16 -35.53 -8.67
C GLN A 909 -19.08 -34.66 -8.03
N SER A 910 -19.41 -33.50 -7.45
CA SER A 910 -18.44 -32.67 -6.72
C SER A 910 -18.08 -33.30 -5.38
N ILE A 911 -19.06 -33.89 -4.66
CA ILE A 911 -18.80 -34.71 -3.48
C ILE A 911 -17.88 -35.88 -3.89
N ASP A 912 -18.23 -36.66 -4.92
CA ASP A 912 -17.44 -37.79 -5.40
C ASP A 912 -16.03 -37.40 -5.89
N ARG A 913 -15.86 -36.19 -6.44
CA ARG A 913 -14.54 -35.63 -6.79
C ARG A 913 -13.73 -35.26 -5.55
N LEU A 914 -14.37 -34.73 -4.52
CA LEU A 914 -13.73 -34.35 -3.25
C LEU A 914 -13.38 -35.58 -2.40
N THR A 915 -14.22 -36.60 -2.40
CA THR A 915 -14.04 -37.86 -1.64
C THR A 915 -13.24 -38.91 -2.41
N GLY A 916 -13.00 -38.69 -3.71
CA GLY A 916 -12.29 -39.63 -4.58
C GLY A 916 -13.15 -40.81 -5.05
N THR A 917 -14.46 -40.83 -4.80
CA THR A 917 -15.41 -41.86 -5.26
C THR A 917 -15.85 -41.68 -6.72
N ARG A 918 -14.92 -41.35 -7.62
CA ARG A 918 -15.17 -41.57 -9.05
C ARG A 918 -14.98 -43.04 -9.35
N ASN A 919 -16.09 -43.76 -9.54
CA ASN A 919 -16.19 -45.10 -10.12
C ASN A 919 -15.04 -45.43 -11.08
N LYS A 920 -13.96 -45.98 -10.52
CA LYS A 920 -13.04 -46.88 -11.17
C LYS A 920 -12.84 -48.01 -10.17
N GLU A 921 -13.30 -49.17 -10.60
CA GLU A 921 -12.97 -50.48 -10.07
C GLU A 921 -13.82 -51.03 -8.92
N LYS A 922 -14.99 -51.49 -9.36
CA LYS A 922 -15.60 -52.76 -8.97
C LYS A 922 -14.74 -53.99 -9.37
N ILE A 923 -13.41 -53.89 -9.48
CA ILE A 923 -12.49 -54.98 -9.85
C ILE A 923 -11.17 -54.81 -9.07
N LYS A 924 -10.84 -55.80 -8.23
CA LYS A 924 -9.57 -56.01 -7.48
C LYS A 924 -9.33 -55.20 -6.20
N LEU A 925 -10.10 -55.51 -5.16
CA LEU A 925 -9.61 -55.49 -3.78
C LEU A 925 -10.22 -56.63 -2.96
N ASN A 926 -10.20 -57.83 -3.56
CA ASN A 926 -10.49 -59.10 -2.91
C ASN A 926 -9.32 -60.11 -2.99
N GLU A 927 -8.12 -59.65 -3.34
CA GLU A 927 -6.89 -60.45 -3.31
C GLU A 927 -5.78 -59.56 -2.78
N TYR A 928 -5.72 -59.42 -1.46
CA TYR A 928 -4.49 -59.35 -0.65
C TYR A 928 -4.93 -59.36 0.83
N GLN A 929 -5.65 -60.42 1.19
CA GLN A 929 -5.54 -61.07 2.49
C GLN A 929 -4.92 -62.44 2.24
N GLN A 930 -3.59 -62.46 2.17
CA GLN A 930 -2.70 -63.50 2.65
C GLN A 930 -1.36 -62.84 2.99
#